data_AF-A0A2S2PR77-F1
#
_entry.id   AF-A0A2S2PR77-F1
#
_cell.length_a   1.000
_cell.length_b   1.000
_cell.length_c   1.000
_cell.angle_alpha   90.00
_cell.angle_beta   90.00
_cell.angle_gamma   90.00
#
_symmetry.space_group_name_H-M   'P 1'
#
loop_
_entity.id
_entity.type
_entity.pdbx_description
1 polymer ?
#
loop_
_entity_poly.entity_id
_entity_poly.type
_entity_poly.pdbx_seq_one_letter_code
_entity_poly.pdbx_strand_id
1 'polypeptide(L)'
;MKCLTLLTENTKHIDKDLVKMYLSQFISLKTIVTNSSNEKSLQRSYLTVLNHILHHTILIPNISEVWCLYDWETWTWSMIHSTDSLVRALVFQFSAGLAVIDIPISHNLIHLALNYFSESNSLENCIVAEQATLFCSNLFCSPKFKSLCHQHIIKLDFDAFVQVINLCSYYDYTKPEKKYFLTSPKLVSNICCMLFNMFTLTEVNLYELDQHNQFVQALFLCLKKYLTPMSIEKPNIMEMCGRICSILTLFVPVSNYNFENLLNSLNVIYERININLDHCTTMVWKSLFKLTTIVIQSTNYKTFVITNNFITALLTSITSKNKDLSIEALNVVSLVCPQLSKKFAHRVCNILIRTLLLEWHLTLKRKMLLTALSNIFLEHPSTYETAKQDNILPFIISKLKMMQLQVTKQSNQKSKVLQNEYLEIVRFCCNLFHGCNDAREDASAELPDLIHKLWPIIVSNPKSDILICTLQMLVSLTSSCPPACSAMTMTSSTLGVDPKTKCTSYSLFHEVISLSTNFHLNEDILNITLLIIVNCCQAQECRVTITKSKLLSSIMLALNIKDKKRPIKIEQQCLKLLLVLTSYNDGQTHLLKVDYALDTLVDLLKSNYINDSLAILRNLCFNGQNRVIILSSDVFLDGIKTLLETGNLTNQNYKDISLAIWSIACNNQKARLQLRHWGIDRYFEKSSDLLLCNNETLNIINCTYQILKS
;
A
#
# COMPACT_ATOMS: atom_id res chain seq x y z
N MET A 1 -2.49 43.92 -33.85
CA MET A 1 -2.80 42.93 -34.91
C MET A 1 -1.55 42.35 -35.56
N LYS A 2 -0.69 43.11 -36.26
CA LYS A 2 0.58 42.55 -36.82
C LYS A 2 1.47 41.84 -35.79
N CYS A 3 1.63 42.40 -34.59
CA CYS A 3 2.34 41.76 -33.48
C CYS A 3 1.68 40.47 -32.99
N LEU A 4 0.34 40.43 -32.96
CA LEU A 4 -0.43 39.24 -32.61
C LEU A 4 -0.25 38.15 -33.67
N THR A 5 -0.31 38.50 -34.95
CA THR A 5 -0.08 37.60 -36.08
C THR A 5 1.31 36.94 -35.99
N LEU A 6 2.35 37.73 -35.70
CA LEU A 6 3.71 37.22 -35.52
C LEU A 6 3.87 36.31 -34.28
N LEU A 7 3.18 36.61 -33.17
CA LEU A 7 3.17 35.76 -31.98
C LEU A 7 2.41 34.44 -32.22
N THR A 8 1.32 34.47 -32.98
CA THR A 8 0.51 33.30 -33.31
C THR A 8 1.17 32.38 -34.35
N GLU A 9 1.92 32.94 -35.30
CA GLU A 9 2.58 32.18 -36.38
C GLU A 9 3.92 31.55 -35.94
N ASN A 10 4.56 32.06 -34.89
CA ASN A 10 5.93 31.70 -34.52
C ASN A 10 6.09 31.20 -33.06
N THR A 11 5.17 30.35 -32.60
CA THR A 11 5.08 29.87 -31.20
C THR A 11 6.33 29.15 -30.66
N LYS A 12 7.26 28.71 -31.52
CA LYS A 12 8.50 28.01 -31.13
C LYS A 12 9.71 28.92 -30.88
N HIS A 13 9.65 30.21 -31.24
CA HIS A 13 10.79 31.13 -31.24
C HIS A 13 10.54 32.44 -30.47
N ILE A 14 9.54 32.48 -29.59
CA ILE A 14 9.26 33.67 -28.78
C ILE A 14 10.22 33.71 -27.58
N ASP A 15 11.05 34.76 -27.51
CA ASP A 15 11.93 35.04 -26.36
C ASP A 15 11.46 36.28 -25.57
N LYS A 16 12.09 36.50 -24.40
CA LYS A 16 11.72 37.60 -23.49
C LYS A 16 11.96 39.00 -24.08
N ASP A 17 12.96 39.15 -24.95
CA ASP A 17 13.35 40.46 -25.51
C ASP A 17 12.35 40.89 -26.60
N LEU A 18 11.86 39.92 -27.38
CA LEU A 18 10.79 40.12 -28.34
C LEU A 18 9.48 40.54 -27.64
N VAL A 19 9.12 39.90 -26.52
CA VAL A 19 7.94 40.30 -25.73
C VAL A 19 8.11 41.70 -25.15
N LYS A 20 9.30 42.04 -24.65
CA LYS A 20 9.62 43.38 -24.14
C LYS A 20 9.45 44.46 -25.21
N MET A 21 9.91 44.19 -26.43
CA MET A 21 9.72 45.07 -27.59
C MET A 21 8.23 45.25 -27.93
N TYR A 22 7.43 44.18 -27.86
CA TYR A 22 6.00 44.31 -28.12
C TYR A 22 5.30 45.11 -27.02
N LEU A 23 5.55 44.82 -25.75
CA LEU A 23 4.90 45.53 -24.64
C LEU A 23 5.25 47.03 -24.64
N SER A 24 6.47 47.42 -25.04
CA SER A 24 6.86 48.83 -25.13
C SER A 24 6.03 49.61 -26.17
N GLN A 25 5.62 48.97 -27.27
CA GLN A 25 4.74 49.55 -28.28
C GLN A 25 3.30 49.75 -27.78
N PHE A 26 2.89 49.01 -26.73
CA PHE A 26 1.57 49.14 -26.09
C PHE A 26 1.55 50.16 -24.94
N ILE A 27 2.70 50.68 -24.50
CA ILE A 27 2.78 51.71 -23.45
C ILE A 27 2.12 53.02 -23.92
N SER A 28 2.32 53.42 -25.19
CA SER A 28 1.76 54.66 -25.73
C SER A 28 0.23 54.62 -25.86
N LEU A 29 -0.35 53.44 -26.05
CA LEU A 29 -1.80 53.23 -26.10
C LEU A 29 -2.45 53.27 -24.71
N LYS A 30 -1.70 52.96 -23.63
CA LYS A 30 -2.20 52.96 -22.24
C LYS A 30 -2.84 54.29 -21.84
N THR A 31 -2.18 55.40 -22.13
CA THR A 31 -2.63 56.75 -21.73
C THR A 31 -3.90 57.19 -22.47
N ILE A 32 -4.10 56.69 -23.69
CA ILE A 32 -5.30 57.00 -24.49
C ILE A 32 -6.49 56.23 -23.95
N VAL A 33 -6.34 54.92 -23.69
CA VAL A 33 -7.42 54.04 -23.24
C VAL A 33 -7.87 54.33 -21.80
N THR A 34 -6.95 54.77 -20.93
CA THR A 34 -7.27 55.13 -19.53
C THR A 34 -8.01 56.46 -19.42
N ASN A 35 -7.74 57.42 -20.32
CA ASN A 35 -8.40 58.73 -20.32
C ASN A 35 -9.74 58.75 -21.09
N SER A 36 -10.00 57.77 -21.97
CA SER A 36 -11.25 57.64 -22.72
C SER A 36 -12.26 56.72 -22.02
N SER A 37 -12.68 57.06 -20.80
CA SER A 37 -13.60 56.24 -19.98
C SER A 37 -14.93 55.88 -20.67
N ASN A 38 -15.32 56.61 -21.71
CA ASN A 38 -16.55 56.38 -22.48
C ASN A 38 -16.38 55.45 -23.71
N GLU A 39 -15.14 55.14 -24.14
CA GLU A 39 -14.87 54.32 -25.32
C GLU A 39 -14.70 52.83 -24.96
N LYS A 40 -15.81 52.21 -24.53
CA LYS A 40 -15.86 50.80 -24.11
C LYS A 40 -15.31 49.82 -25.15
N SER A 41 -15.51 50.08 -26.44
CA SER A 41 -14.98 49.25 -27.53
C SER A 41 -13.45 49.24 -27.58
N LEU A 42 -12.82 50.40 -27.37
CA LEU A 42 -11.37 50.55 -27.36
C LEU A 42 -10.76 49.82 -26.15
N GLN A 43 -11.38 49.96 -24.98
CA GLN A 43 -10.99 49.22 -23.77
C GLN A 43 -11.04 47.70 -23.98
N ARG A 44 -12.13 47.18 -24.57
CA ARG A 44 -12.26 45.76 -24.91
C ARG A 44 -11.16 45.29 -25.86
N SER A 45 -10.92 46.02 -26.94
CA SER A 45 -9.89 45.64 -27.93
C SER A 45 -8.50 45.64 -27.32
N TYR A 46 -8.16 46.65 -26.53
CA TYR A 46 -6.88 46.73 -25.83
C TYR A 46 -6.66 45.56 -24.87
N LEU A 47 -7.63 45.29 -24.00
CA LEU A 47 -7.59 44.18 -23.05
C LEU A 47 -7.55 42.80 -23.72
N THR A 48 -8.28 42.62 -24.82
CA THR A 48 -8.27 41.38 -25.60
C THR A 48 -6.87 41.08 -26.13
N VAL A 49 -6.20 42.11 -26.67
CA VAL A 49 -4.84 41.99 -27.20
C VAL A 49 -3.85 41.67 -26.08
N LEU A 50 -3.93 42.35 -24.94
CA LEU A 50 -3.06 42.08 -23.78
C LEU A 50 -3.24 40.65 -23.26
N ASN A 51 -4.48 40.19 -23.11
CA ASN A 51 -4.77 38.81 -22.72
C ASN A 51 -4.17 37.79 -23.68
N HIS A 52 -4.23 38.04 -25.00
CA HIS A 52 -3.61 37.16 -25.98
C HIS A 52 -2.08 37.16 -25.88
N ILE A 53 -1.45 38.33 -25.72
CA ILE A 53 0.01 38.41 -25.53
C ILE A 53 0.41 37.63 -24.27
N LEU A 54 -0.30 37.82 -23.16
CA LEU A 54 -0.03 37.10 -21.92
C LEU A 54 -0.20 35.60 -22.08
N HIS A 55 -1.31 35.15 -22.68
CA HIS A 55 -1.57 33.72 -22.94
C HIS A 55 -0.44 33.04 -23.74
N HIS A 56 0.07 33.68 -24.79
CA HIS A 56 1.15 33.14 -25.62
C HIS A 56 2.54 33.23 -24.98
N THR A 57 2.70 34.04 -23.93
CA THR A 57 4.01 34.27 -23.29
C THR A 57 4.13 33.63 -21.92
N ILE A 58 3.05 33.08 -21.36
CA ILE A 58 2.96 32.57 -19.99
C ILE A 58 3.95 31.43 -19.67
N LEU A 59 4.36 30.66 -20.69
CA LEU A 59 5.30 29.54 -20.56
C LEU A 59 6.76 29.94 -20.86
N ILE A 60 7.02 31.21 -21.21
CA ILE A 60 8.36 31.69 -21.51
C ILE A 60 9.16 31.82 -20.20
N PRO A 61 10.38 31.27 -20.12
CA PRO A 61 11.23 31.42 -18.93
C PRO A 61 11.49 32.89 -18.58
N ASN A 62 11.40 33.24 -17.30
CA ASN A 62 11.64 34.59 -16.76
C ASN A 62 10.72 35.68 -17.34
N ILE A 63 9.57 35.31 -17.90
CA ILE A 63 8.63 36.27 -18.48
C ILE A 63 8.05 37.24 -17.45
N SER A 64 8.01 36.85 -16.17
CA SER A 64 7.61 37.70 -15.07
C SER A 64 8.47 38.97 -14.96
N GLU A 65 9.79 38.89 -15.23
CA GLU A 65 10.68 40.06 -15.24
C GLU A 65 10.22 41.13 -16.24
N VAL A 66 9.70 40.70 -17.39
CA VAL A 66 9.26 41.60 -18.46
C VAL A 66 7.94 42.27 -18.10
N TRP A 67 6.98 41.49 -17.60
CA TRP A 67 5.67 42.00 -17.21
C TRP A 67 5.73 42.88 -15.94
N CYS A 68 6.70 42.66 -15.04
CA CYS A 68 6.95 43.54 -13.90
C CYS A 68 7.38 44.97 -14.31
N LEU A 69 7.95 45.15 -15.50
CA LEU A 69 8.30 46.48 -16.03
C LEU A 69 7.07 47.24 -16.57
N TYR A 70 5.95 46.55 -16.76
CA TYR A 70 4.71 47.14 -17.22
C TYR A 70 3.88 47.54 -16.00
N ASP A 71 3.55 48.84 -15.85
CA ASP A 71 2.66 49.30 -14.78
C ASP A 71 1.22 48.89 -15.10
N TRP A 72 0.84 47.70 -14.66
CA TRP A 72 -0.48 47.11 -14.89
C TRP A 72 -1.50 47.47 -13.79
N GLU A 73 -1.06 47.72 -12.57
CA GLU A 73 -1.94 47.92 -11.41
C GLU A 73 -2.80 49.19 -11.54
N THR A 74 -2.20 50.30 -12.00
CA THR A 74 -2.89 51.58 -12.12
C THR A 74 -4.09 51.53 -13.06
N TRP A 75 -3.95 50.91 -14.23
CA TRP A 75 -5.03 50.89 -15.23
C TRP A 75 -6.02 49.74 -15.01
N THR A 76 -5.57 48.59 -14.50
CA THR A 76 -6.49 47.50 -14.11
C THR A 76 -7.49 48.00 -13.07
N TRP A 77 -7.05 48.80 -12.10
CA TRP A 77 -7.93 49.44 -11.13
C TRP A 77 -8.90 50.45 -11.76
N SER A 78 -8.46 51.23 -12.75
CA SER A 78 -9.37 52.15 -13.46
C SER A 78 -10.45 51.42 -14.27
N MET A 79 -10.10 50.27 -14.86
CA MET A 79 -10.98 49.53 -15.78
C MET A 79 -11.90 48.54 -15.06
N ILE A 80 -11.54 48.07 -13.86
CA ILE A 80 -12.38 47.13 -13.09
C ILE A 80 -13.70 47.74 -12.63
N HIS A 81 -13.77 49.08 -12.53
CA HIS A 81 -14.98 49.83 -12.21
C HIS A 81 -15.78 50.26 -13.45
N SER A 82 -15.40 49.81 -14.66
CA SER A 82 -16.15 50.09 -15.87
C SER A 82 -17.59 49.58 -15.76
N THR A 83 -18.56 50.33 -16.30
CA THR A 83 -19.97 49.88 -16.39
C THR A 83 -20.17 48.75 -17.40
N ASP A 84 -19.13 48.37 -18.14
CA ASP A 84 -19.14 47.28 -19.10
C ASP A 84 -18.63 45.98 -18.47
N SER A 85 -19.52 45.00 -18.33
CA SER A 85 -19.19 43.69 -17.76
C SER A 85 -18.09 42.95 -18.54
N LEU A 86 -17.99 43.13 -19.86
CA LEU A 86 -16.93 42.48 -20.63
C LEU A 86 -15.56 43.09 -20.36
N VAL A 87 -15.50 44.42 -20.13
CA VAL A 87 -14.25 45.08 -19.73
C VAL A 87 -13.81 44.56 -18.37
N ARG A 88 -14.73 44.49 -17.38
CA ARG A 88 -14.44 43.93 -16.05
C ARG A 88 -13.96 42.47 -16.13
N ALA A 89 -14.63 41.63 -16.93
CA ALA A 89 -14.24 40.23 -17.11
C ALA A 89 -12.84 40.09 -17.72
N LEU A 90 -12.52 40.89 -18.75
CA LEU A 90 -11.20 40.86 -19.38
C LEU A 90 -10.09 41.35 -18.44
N VAL A 91 -10.38 42.28 -17.52
CA VAL A 91 -9.43 42.70 -16.47
C VAL A 91 -9.15 41.54 -15.51
N PHE A 92 -10.18 40.82 -15.06
CA PHE A 92 -9.98 39.63 -14.22
C PHE A 92 -9.25 38.51 -14.96
N GLN A 93 -9.57 38.28 -16.24
CA GLN A 93 -8.87 37.30 -17.07
C GLN A 93 -7.37 37.62 -17.17
N PHE A 94 -7.04 38.89 -17.38
CA PHE A 94 -5.66 39.35 -17.45
C PHE A 94 -4.95 39.14 -16.11
N SER A 95 -5.60 39.54 -15.03
CA SER A 95 -5.10 39.38 -13.66
C SER A 95 -4.91 37.90 -13.30
N ALA A 96 -5.79 37.01 -13.77
CA ALA A 96 -5.66 35.56 -13.62
C ALA A 96 -4.40 35.03 -14.31
N GLY A 97 -4.04 35.55 -15.48
CA GLY A 97 -2.80 35.22 -16.16
C GLY A 97 -1.56 35.74 -15.42
N LEU A 98 -1.63 36.96 -14.86
CA LEU A 98 -0.54 37.53 -14.05
C LEU A 98 -0.30 36.70 -12.77
N ALA A 99 -1.36 36.18 -12.16
CA ALA A 99 -1.28 35.32 -10.98
C ALA A 99 -0.50 34.01 -11.26
N VAL A 100 -0.60 33.46 -12.46
CA VAL A 100 0.12 32.23 -12.86
C VAL A 100 1.63 32.46 -12.95
N ILE A 101 2.06 33.66 -13.32
CA ILE A 101 3.49 34.03 -13.43
C ILE A 101 4.02 34.75 -12.19
N ASP A 102 3.32 34.62 -11.04
CA ASP A 102 3.73 35.09 -9.70
C ASP A 102 4.04 36.59 -9.64
N ILE A 103 3.32 37.40 -10.43
CA ILE A 103 3.39 38.86 -10.35
C ILE A 103 2.55 39.34 -9.16
N PRO A 104 3.07 40.25 -8.31
CA PRO A 104 2.37 40.70 -7.11
C PRO A 104 1.07 41.43 -7.47
N ILE A 105 -0.09 40.87 -7.10
CA ILE A 105 -1.39 41.47 -7.40
C ILE A 105 -1.91 42.33 -6.25
N SER A 106 -2.60 43.43 -6.57
CA SER A 106 -3.21 44.35 -5.62
C SER A 106 -4.17 43.65 -4.65
N HIS A 107 -4.02 43.90 -3.35
CA HIS A 107 -4.94 43.40 -2.31
C HIS A 107 -6.40 43.83 -2.56
N ASN A 108 -6.60 45.04 -3.08
CA ASN A 108 -7.94 45.56 -3.38
C ASN A 108 -8.63 44.77 -4.49
N LEU A 109 -7.88 44.32 -5.50
CA LEU A 109 -8.42 43.51 -6.59
C LEU A 109 -8.79 42.10 -6.10
N ILE A 110 -8.00 41.53 -5.19
CA ILE A 110 -8.30 40.24 -4.55
C ILE A 110 -9.57 40.34 -3.71
N HIS A 111 -9.70 41.39 -2.90
CA HIS A 111 -10.88 41.64 -2.09
C HIS A 111 -12.13 41.84 -2.96
N LEU A 112 -12.01 42.61 -4.05
CA LEU A 112 -13.11 42.82 -4.99
C LEU A 112 -13.55 41.52 -5.66
N ALA A 113 -12.60 40.66 -6.07
CA ALA A 113 -12.89 39.36 -6.66
C ALA A 113 -13.65 38.43 -5.70
N LEU A 114 -13.28 38.42 -4.42
CA LEU A 114 -13.92 37.60 -3.39
C LEU A 114 -15.28 38.14 -2.95
N ASN A 115 -15.47 39.46 -2.96
CA ASN A 115 -16.76 40.09 -2.63
C ASN A 115 -17.88 39.66 -3.57
N TYR A 116 -17.59 39.34 -4.83
CA TYR A 116 -18.57 38.77 -5.76
C TYR A 116 -19.24 37.49 -5.25
N PHE A 117 -18.64 36.82 -4.27
CA PHE A 117 -19.08 35.54 -3.70
C PHE A 117 -19.28 35.57 -2.18
N SER A 118 -19.16 36.75 -1.57
CA SER A 118 -19.37 36.94 -0.13
C SER A 118 -20.73 37.60 0.18
N GLU A 119 -21.42 38.13 -0.84
CA GLU A 119 -22.71 38.80 -0.71
C GLU A 119 -23.80 38.00 -1.45
N SER A 120 -24.87 37.62 -0.73
CA SER A 120 -25.89 36.66 -1.16
C SER A 120 -26.73 37.07 -2.40
N ASN A 121 -26.53 38.28 -2.95
CA ASN A 121 -27.35 38.86 -4.03
C ASN A 121 -26.54 39.50 -5.19
N SER A 122 -25.21 39.36 -5.23
CA SER A 122 -24.33 40.22 -6.07
C SER A 122 -23.82 39.59 -7.38
N LEU A 123 -24.41 38.51 -7.87
CA LEU A 123 -24.02 37.92 -9.17
C LEU A 123 -24.61 38.74 -10.33
N GLU A 124 -24.02 39.91 -10.56
CA GLU A 124 -24.42 40.89 -11.59
C GLU A 124 -24.23 40.34 -13.02
N ASN A 125 -23.19 39.51 -13.25
CA ASN A 125 -22.92 38.90 -14.56
C ASN A 125 -22.06 37.62 -14.45
N CYS A 126 -22.53 36.52 -15.04
CA CYS A 126 -21.84 35.23 -15.06
C CYS A 126 -20.42 35.30 -15.63
N ILE A 127 -20.18 36.12 -16.66
CA ILE A 127 -18.87 36.20 -17.33
C ILE A 127 -17.82 36.84 -16.41
N VAL A 128 -18.22 37.87 -15.65
CA VAL A 128 -17.31 38.54 -14.70
C VAL A 128 -16.97 37.60 -13.55
N ALA A 129 -17.99 36.94 -12.99
CA ALA A 129 -17.82 35.97 -11.92
C ALA A 129 -16.92 34.79 -12.33
N GLU A 130 -17.05 34.30 -13.56
CA GLU A 130 -16.23 33.23 -14.09
C GLU A 130 -14.73 33.62 -14.14
N GLN A 131 -14.42 34.84 -14.57
CA GLN A 131 -13.04 35.33 -14.60
C GLN A 131 -12.52 35.69 -13.21
N ALA A 132 -13.35 36.25 -12.33
CA ALA A 132 -12.98 36.54 -10.94
C ALA A 132 -12.63 35.26 -10.16
N THR A 133 -13.42 34.20 -10.31
CA THR A 133 -13.11 32.88 -9.70
C THR A 133 -11.87 32.24 -10.30
N LEU A 134 -11.64 32.37 -11.61
CA LEU A 134 -10.41 31.89 -12.24
C LEU A 134 -9.19 32.61 -11.63
N PHE A 135 -9.26 33.92 -11.50
CA PHE A 135 -8.24 34.74 -10.86
C PHE A 135 -7.96 34.28 -9.42
N CYS A 136 -8.98 34.16 -8.58
CA CYS A 136 -8.83 33.64 -7.22
C CYS A 136 -8.27 32.22 -7.19
N SER A 137 -8.70 31.33 -8.10
CA SER A 137 -8.21 29.96 -8.16
C SER A 137 -6.72 29.88 -8.45
N ASN A 138 -6.21 30.69 -9.39
CA ASN A 138 -4.79 30.76 -9.71
C ASN A 138 -3.97 31.37 -8.57
N LEU A 139 -4.52 32.39 -7.90
CA LEU A 139 -3.89 33.05 -6.75
C LEU A 139 -3.69 32.06 -5.59
N PHE A 140 -4.73 31.31 -5.23
CA PHE A 140 -4.70 30.37 -4.11
C PHE A 140 -4.01 29.03 -4.44
N CYS A 141 -3.34 28.91 -5.59
CA CYS A 141 -2.37 27.84 -5.79
C CYS A 141 -1.07 28.06 -4.98
N SER A 142 -0.79 29.30 -4.55
CA SER A 142 0.47 29.67 -3.91
C SER A 142 0.36 29.73 -2.38
N PRO A 143 1.28 29.06 -1.62
CA PRO A 143 1.29 29.12 -0.16
C PRO A 143 1.45 30.53 0.43
N LYS A 144 1.96 31.49 -0.35
CA LYS A 144 2.11 32.90 0.06
C LYS A 144 0.80 33.55 0.48
N PHE A 145 -0.33 33.09 -0.06
CA PHE A 145 -1.66 33.64 0.22
C PHE A 145 -2.41 32.87 1.32
N LYS A 146 -1.76 31.97 2.07
CA LYS A 146 -2.40 31.18 3.13
C LYS A 146 -3.11 32.05 4.18
N SER A 147 -2.47 33.14 4.64
CA SER A 147 -3.04 34.05 5.64
C SER A 147 -4.29 34.77 5.11
N LEU A 148 -4.23 35.29 3.89
CA LEU A 148 -5.34 35.96 3.23
C LEU A 148 -6.50 35.00 2.98
N CYS A 149 -6.20 33.77 2.53
CA CYS A 149 -7.18 32.71 2.35
C CYS A 149 -7.92 32.42 3.65
N HIS A 150 -7.20 32.30 4.78
CA HIS A 150 -7.80 32.00 6.09
C HIS A 150 -8.75 33.11 6.55
N GLN A 151 -8.43 34.38 6.26
CA GLN A 151 -9.29 35.52 6.61
C GLN A 151 -10.59 35.57 5.81
N HIS A 152 -10.58 35.09 4.58
CA HIS A 152 -11.72 35.21 3.66
C HIS A 152 -12.58 33.95 3.60
N ILE A 153 -12.04 32.76 3.86
CA ILE A 153 -12.77 31.51 3.70
C ILE A 153 -14.00 31.40 4.60
N ILE A 154 -13.94 31.96 5.81
CA ILE A 154 -15.04 32.01 6.77
C ILE A 154 -16.14 33.03 6.35
N LYS A 155 -15.79 33.98 5.48
CA LYS A 155 -16.70 35.02 4.99
C LYS A 155 -17.40 34.65 3.69
N LEU A 156 -17.05 33.52 3.08
CA LEU A 156 -17.68 33.05 1.85
C LEU A 156 -19.10 32.58 2.12
N ASP A 157 -20.03 32.98 1.25
CA ASP A 157 -21.42 32.53 1.31
C ASP A 157 -21.55 31.16 0.59
N PHE A 158 -21.55 30.10 1.39
CA PHE A 158 -21.72 28.73 0.87
C PHE A 158 -23.10 28.48 0.25
N ASP A 159 -24.15 29.14 0.75
CA ASP A 159 -25.50 29.01 0.21
C ASP A 159 -25.56 29.60 -1.20
N ALA A 160 -24.85 30.71 -1.45
CA ALA A 160 -24.71 31.27 -2.78
C ALA A 160 -24.03 30.27 -3.76
N PHE A 161 -23.00 29.55 -3.32
CA PHE A 161 -22.38 28.51 -4.16
C PHE A 161 -23.34 27.35 -4.45
N VAL A 162 -24.09 26.89 -3.44
CA VAL A 162 -25.12 25.86 -3.59
C VAL A 162 -26.17 26.28 -4.63
N GLN A 163 -26.63 27.53 -4.56
CA GLN A 163 -27.59 28.08 -5.53
C GLN A 163 -27.01 28.12 -6.96
N VAL A 164 -25.76 28.56 -7.14
CA VAL A 164 -25.09 28.59 -8.45
C VAL A 164 -24.97 27.19 -9.06
N ILE A 165 -24.61 26.19 -8.25
CA ILE A 165 -24.50 24.79 -8.65
C ILE A 165 -25.88 24.21 -9.00
N ASN A 166 -26.90 24.48 -8.19
CA ASN A 166 -28.26 24.03 -8.44
C ASN A 166 -28.84 24.66 -9.71
N LEU A 167 -28.67 25.97 -9.91
CA LEU A 167 -29.08 26.65 -11.14
C LEU A 167 -28.41 26.05 -12.38
N CYS A 168 -27.11 25.75 -12.29
CA CYS A 168 -26.42 25.03 -13.35
C CYS A 168 -27.12 23.69 -13.58
N SER A 169 -27.42 22.96 -12.51
CA SER A 169 -28.17 21.69 -12.55
C SER A 169 -29.61 21.81 -13.05
N TYR A 170 -30.22 22.98 -13.18
CA TYR A 170 -31.58 23.13 -13.76
C TYR A 170 -31.55 23.46 -15.25
N TYR A 171 -30.60 24.28 -15.72
CA TYR A 171 -30.55 24.68 -17.13
C TYR A 171 -30.00 23.61 -18.07
N ASP A 172 -30.57 23.47 -19.26
CA ASP A 172 -30.05 22.56 -20.29
C ASP A 172 -29.10 23.31 -21.25
N TYR A 173 -27.81 23.34 -20.90
CA TYR A 173 -26.76 23.94 -21.73
C TYR A 173 -26.42 23.13 -23.00
N THR A 174 -27.14 22.03 -23.27
CA THR A 174 -27.06 21.36 -24.56
C THR A 174 -27.83 22.10 -25.66
N LYS A 175 -28.81 22.93 -25.28
CA LYS A 175 -29.69 23.66 -26.21
C LYS A 175 -29.27 25.14 -26.37
N PRO A 176 -29.31 25.70 -27.59
CA PRO A 176 -28.80 27.04 -27.89
C PRO A 176 -29.71 28.23 -27.47
N GLU A 177 -30.88 27.99 -26.87
CA GLU A 177 -31.98 28.96 -26.87
C GLU A 177 -32.02 30.06 -25.78
N LYS A 178 -30.98 30.28 -24.96
CA LYS A 178 -31.08 31.34 -23.91
C LYS A 178 -29.82 32.18 -23.79
N LYS A 179 -29.95 33.50 -24.03
CA LYS A 179 -28.84 34.46 -24.16
C LYS A 179 -28.37 35.12 -22.84
N TYR A 180 -28.97 34.80 -21.69
CA TYR A 180 -28.61 35.41 -20.41
C TYR A 180 -28.72 34.38 -19.27
N PHE A 181 -27.67 33.58 -19.06
CA PHE A 181 -27.62 32.67 -17.92
C PHE A 181 -26.93 33.34 -16.73
N LEU A 182 -27.49 33.13 -15.54
CA LEU A 182 -26.90 33.53 -14.25
C LEU A 182 -25.71 32.63 -13.84
N THR A 183 -25.49 31.52 -14.55
CA THR A 183 -24.41 30.55 -14.28
C THR A 183 -23.97 29.82 -15.55
N SER A 184 -22.78 29.24 -15.53
CA SER A 184 -22.18 28.45 -16.61
C SER A 184 -21.45 27.22 -16.04
N PRO A 185 -21.28 26.12 -16.81
CA PRO A 185 -20.44 25.01 -16.37
C PRO A 185 -19.01 25.44 -16.02
N LYS A 186 -18.48 26.45 -16.72
CA LYS A 186 -17.13 26.96 -16.48
C LYS A 186 -17.04 27.77 -15.18
N LEU A 187 -18.08 28.53 -14.82
CA LEU A 187 -18.19 29.17 -13.51
C LEU A 187 -18.18 28.13 -12.39
N VAL A 188 -18.99 27.07 -12.49
CA VAL A 188 -19.01 26.00 -11.48
C VAL A 188 -17.64 25.31 -11.38
N SER A 189 -16.97 25.05 -12.52
CA SER A 189 -15.60 24.53 -12.57
C SER A 189 -14.62 25.40 -11.78
N ASN A 190 -14.65 26.71 -12.03
CA ASN A 190 -13.73 27.67 -11.41
C ASN A 190 -14.03 27.86 -9.91
N ILE A 191 -15.30 27.87 -9.50
CA ILE A 191 -15.71 27.86 -8.08
C ILE A 191 -15.13 26.63 -7.38
N CYS A 192 -15.34 25.44 -7.94
CA CYS A 192 -14.82 24.20 -7.36
C CYS A 192 -13.28 24.21 -7.27
N CYS A 193 -12.61 24.75 -8.29
CA CYS A 193 -11.15 24.88 -8.31
C CYS A 193 -10.63 25.85 -7.23
N MET A 194 -11.26 27.03 -7.14
CA MET A 194 -10.94 28.04 -6.12
C MET A 194 -11.11 27.47 -4.71
N LEU A 195 -12.27 26.88 -4.42
CA LEU A 195 -12.56 26.31 -3.11
C LEU A 195 -11.62 25.15 -2.77
N PHE A 196 -11.32 24.26 -3.73
CA PHE A 196 -10.35 23.18 -3.53
C PHE A 196 -8.97 23.72 -3.12
N ASN A 197 -8.48 24.75 -3.81
CA ASN A 197 -7.20 25.39 -3.50
C ASN A 197 -7.22 26.07 -2.12
N MET A 198 -8.31 26.77 -1.80
CA MET A 198 -8.47 27.44 -0.50
C MET A 198 -8.49 26.44 0.66
N PHE A 199 -9.26 25.35 0.57
CA PHE A 199 -9.36 24.33 1.63
C PHE A 199 -8.05 23.58 1.84
N THR A 200 -7.35 23.24 0.75
CA THR A 200 -6.06 22.55 0.85
C THR A 200 -4.95 23.43 1.44
N LEU A 201 -5.06 24.75 1.31
CA LEU A 201 -4.10 25.69 1.91
C LEU A 201 -4.32 25.97 3.41
N THR A 202 -5.57 25.99 3.87
CA THR A 202 -5.93 26.62 5.16
C THR A 202 -6.38 25.67 6.27
N GLU A 203 -6.41 24.36 6.02
CA GLU A 203 -6.77 23.33 7.03
C GLU A 203 -8.06 23.66 7.80
N VAL A 204 -9.10 24.14 7.09
CA VAL A 204 -10.38 24.50 7.69
C VAL A 204 -11.19 23.25 8.04
N ASN A 205 -11.98 23.33 9.11
CA ASN A 205 -12.91 22.27 9.48
C ASN A 205 -14.07 22.19 8.47
N LEU A 206 -13.90 21.35 7.45
CA LEU A 206 -14.89 21.15 6.37
C LEU A 206 -16.22 20.60 6.88
N TYR A 207 -16.24 19.90 8.02
CA TYR A 207 -17.48 19.42 8.64
C TYR A 207 -18.37 20.57 9.13
N GLU A 208 -17.76 21.60 9.70
CA GLU A 208 -18.49 22.78 10.18
C GLU A 208 -19.00 23.66 9.03
N LEU A 209 -18.31 23.65 7.88
CA LEU A 209 -18.71 24.41 6.70
C LEU A 209 -19.92 23.81 5.97
N ASP A 210 -20.12 22.49 6.02
CA ASP A 210 -21.23 21.80 5.35
C ASP A 210 -22.00 20.86 6.29
N GLN A 211 -22.40 21.37 7.47
CA GLN A 211 -23.07 20.59 8.53
C GLN A 211 -24.33 19.86 8.04
N HIS A 212 -25.04 20.41 7.05
CA HIS A 212 -26.25 19.83 6.47
C HIS A 212 -26.02 19.07 5.15
N ASN A 213 -24.77 18.93 4.72
CA ASN A 213 -24.37 18.28 3.46
C ASN A 213 -25.05 18.89 2.20
N GLN A 214 -25.50 20.14 2.25
CA GLN A 214 -26.22 20.77 1.15
C GLN A 214 -25.28 21.03 -0.04
N PHE A 215 -24.03 21.39 0.26
CA PHE A 215 -23.00 21.60 -0.75
C PHE A 215 -22.62 20.29 -1.45
N VAL A 216 -22.33 19.24 -0.68
CA VAL A 216 -22.07 17.90 -1.22
C VAL A 216 -23.26 17.39 -2.06
N GLN A 217 -24.50 17.57 -1.61
CA GLN A 217 -25.69 17.16 -2.34
C GLN A 217 -25.84 17.90 -3.68
N ALA A 218 -25.66 19.23 -3.68
CA ALA A 218 -25.75 20.04 -4.90
C ALA A 218 -24.72 19.61 -5.94
N LEU A 219 -23.47 19.39 -5.51
CA LEU A 219 -22.39 18.89 -6.37
C LEU A 219 -22.73 17.53 -6.99
N PHE A 220 -23.27 16.61 -6.19
CA PHE A 220 -23.64 15.29 -6.66
C PHE A 220 -24.80 15.30 -7.66
N LEU A 221 -25.84 16.10 -7.41
CA LEU A 221 -26.95 16.28 -8.34
C LEU A 221 -26.48 16.89 -9.67
N CYS A 222 -25.57 17.87 -9.60
CA CYS A 222 -24.97 18.49 -10.76
C CYS A 222 -24.21 17.49 -11.62
N LEU A 223 -23.35 16.67 -11.00
CA LEU A 223 -22.69 15.56 -11.68
C LEU A 223 -23.73 14.67 -12.36
N LYS A 224 -24.69 14.10 -11.61
CA LYS A 224 -25.64 13.12 -12.13
C LYS A 224 -26.38 13.59 -13.38
N LYS A 225 -26.71 14.88 -13.46
CA LYS A 225 -27.38 15.45 -14.64
C LYS A 225 -26.50 15.48 -15.89
N TYR A 226 -25.26 15.97 -15.77
CA TYR A 226 -24.40 16.24 -16.93
C TYR A 226 -23.56 15.06 -17.39
N LEU A 227 -23.68 13.92 -16.71
CA LEU A 227 -23.06 12.66 -17.06
C LEU A 227 -23.89 11.90 -18.11
N THR A 228 -24.28 12.55 -19.22
CA THR A 228 -24.85 11.89 -20.41
C THR A 228 -23.86 11.95 -21.57
N PRO A 229 -23.85 10.98 -22.52
CA PRO A 229 -22.91 10.98 -23.63
C PRO A 229 -22.91 12.29 -24.43
N MET A 230 -24.10 12.85 -24.70
CA MET A 230 -24.27 14.09 -25.47
C MET A 230 -23.77 15.35 -24.74
N SER A 231 -23.78 15.36 -23.41
CA SER A 231 -23.33 16.51 -22.61
C SER A 231 -21.86 16.45 -22.23
N ILE A 232 -21.31 15.27 -21.98
CA ILE A 232 -19.93 15.11 -21.49
C ILE A 232 -18.88 15.41 -22.57
N GLU A 233 -19.23 15.26 -23.85
CA GLU A 233 -18.36 15.62 -24.98
C GLU A 233 -18.04 17.13 -25.04
N LYS A 234 -18.82 17.99 -24.37
CA LYS A 234 -18.52 19.42 -24.31
C LYS A 234 -17.37 19.70 -23.33
N PRO A 235 -16.26 20.34 -23.76
CA PRO A 235 -15.07 20.53 -22.92
C PRO A 235 -15.32 21.22 -21.56
N ASN A 236 -16.17 22.26 -21.54
CA ASN A 236 -16.49 22.98 -20.30
C ASN A 236 -17.30 22.12 -19.30
N ILE A 237 -18.14 21.20 -19.80
CA ILE A 237 -18.90 20.28 -18.96
C ILE A 237 -17.98 19.20 -18.41
N MET A 238 -17.09 18.65 -19.25
CA MET A 238 -16.07 17.70 -18.85
C MET A 238 -15.19 18.28 -17.72
N GLU A 239 -14.66 19.50 -17.92
CA GLU A 239 -13.84 20.19 -16.93
C GLU A 239 -14.57 20.38 -15.59
N MET A 240 -15.82 20.86 -15.65
CA MET A 240 -16.69 21.03 -14.48
C MET A 240 -16.83 19.72 -13.71
N CYS A 241 -17.18 18.62 -14.38
CA CYS A 241 -17.30 17.31 -13.74
C CYS A 241 -16.00 16.88 -13.04
N GLY A 242 -14.84 17.09 -13.67
CA GLY A 242 -13.53 16.80 -13.06
C GLY A 242 -13.24 17.63 -11.81
N ARG A 243 -13.56 18.93 -11.83
CA ARG A 243 -13.39 19.81 -10.67
C ARG A 243 -14.37 19.51 -9.54
N ILE A 244 -15.61 19.15 -9.87
CA ILE A 244 -16.57 18.66 -8.87
C ILE A 244 -16.05 17.37 -8.21
N CYS A 245 -15.53 16.42 -9.00
CA CYS A 245 -14.93 15.21 -8.43
C CYS A 245 -13.74 15.53 -7.51
N SER A 246 -12.90 16.50 -7.91
CA SER A 246 -11.75 16.94 -7.11
C SER A 246 -12.15 17.50 -5.75
N ILE A 247 -13.15 18.39 -5.69
CA ILE A 247 -13.59 18.96 -4.40
C ILE A 247 -14.30 17.92 -3.53
N LEU A 248 -15.08 17.00 -4.12
CA LEU A 248 -15.70 15.90 -3.38
C LEU A 248 -14.65 15.01 -2.68
N THR A 249 -13.42 14.90 -3.21
CA THR A 249 -12.34 14.17 -2.53
C THR A 249 -11.99 14.72 -1.15
N LEU A 250 -12.24 16.01 -0.89
CA LEU A 250 -12.00 16.65 0.40
C LEU A 250 -13.15 16.45 1.38
N PHE A 251 -14.39 16.42 0.89
CA PHE A 251 -15.59 16.35 1.72
C PHE A 251 -16.00 14.92 2.09
N VAL A 252 -15.73 13.92 1.24
CA VAL A 252 -16.13 12.53 1.51
C VAL A 252 -15.61 11.99 2.86
N PRO A 253 -14.34 12.19 3.26
CA PRO A 253 -13.84 11.66 4.54
C PRO A 253 -14.44 12.31 5.79
N VAL A 254 -15.03 13.50 5.66
CA VAL A 254 -15.48 14.34 6.79
C VAL A 254 -17.00 14.51 6.83
N SER A 255 -17.71 14.14 5.76
CA SER A 255 -19.15 14.31 5.63
C SER A 255 -19.90 13.13 6.26
N ASN A 256 -21.03 13.44 6.91
CA ASN A 256 -21.99 12.43 7.39
C ASN A 256 -22.94 11.93 6.28
N TYR A 257 -22.72 12.34 5.03
CA TYR A 257 -23.56 11.93 3.91
C TYR A 257 -23.36 10.45 3.56
N ASN A 258 -24.45 9.74 3.24
CA ASN A 258 -24.35 8.35 2.82
C ASN A 258 -23.85 8.24 1.36
N PHE A 259 -22.59 7.86 1.20
CA PHE A 259 -21.94 7.67 -0.10
C PHE A 259 -22.10 6.27 -0.71
N GLU A 260 -22.89 5.37 -0.11
CA GLU A 260 -23.09 4.01 -0.60
C GLU A 260 -23.64 3.97 -2.05
N ASN A 261 -24.52 4.92 -2.38
CA ASN A 261 -25.07 5.09 -3.74
C ASN A 261 -24.16 5.90 -4.68
N LEU A 262 -23.15 6.58 -4.16
CA LEU A 262 -22.21 7.36 -4.96
C LEU A 262 -21.40 6.43 -5.86
N LEU A 263 -20.89 5.31 -5.33
CA LEU A 263 -20.10 4.35 -6.11
C LEU A 263 -20.87 3.76 -7.30
N ASN A 264 -22.13 3.39 -7.09
CA ASN A 264 -23.01 2.91 -8.18
C ASN A 264 -23.29 4.02 -9.21
N SER A 265 -23.37 5.27 -8.76
CA SER A 265 -23.52 6.41 -9.66
C SER A 265 -22.24 6.72 -10.43
N LEU A 266 -21.06 6.51 -9.84
CA LEU A 266 -19.77 6.61 -10.52
C LEU A 266 -19.62 5.52 -11.60
N ASN A 267 -20.20 4.33 -11.42
CA ASN A 267 -20.20 3.33 -12.50
C ASN A 267 -20.90 3.82 -13.77
N VAL A 268 -22.01 4.55 -13.65
CA VAL A 268 -22.68 5.17 -14.80
C VAL A 268 -21.74 6.14 -15.53
N ILE A 269 -20.84 6.81 -14.80
CA ILE A 269 -19.82 7.69 -15.39
C ILE A 269 -18.84 6.88 -16.22
N TYR A 270 -18.32 5.80 -15.64
CA TYR A 270 -17.36 4.92 -16.31
C TYR A 270 -17.90 4.28 -17.58
N GLU A 271 -19.21 4.10 -17.68
CA GLU A 271 -19.86 3.58 -18.88
C GLU A 271 -20.03 4.62 -20.00
N ARG A 272 -20.01 5.92 -19.68
CA ARG A 272 -20.41 7.00 -20.59
C ARG A 272 -19.26 7.87 -21.09
N ILE A 273 -18.14 7.93 -20.38
CA ILE A 273 -16.96 8.68 -20.82
C ILE A 273 -16.14 7.82 -21.78
N ASN A 274 -15.99 8.29 -23.02
CA ASN A 274 -15.03 7.70 -23.94
C ASN A 274 -13.60 8.04 -23.47
N ILE A 275 -12.70 7.05 -23.44
CA ILE A 275 -11.32 7.23 -23.05
C ILE A 275 -10.53 7.74 -24.26
N ASN A 276 -10.89 8.93 -24.73
CA ASN A 276 -10.03 9.70 -25.62
C ASN A 276 -9.06 10.46 -24.72
N LEU A 277 -7.78 10.11 -24.76
CA LEU A 277 -6.76 10.68 -23.87
C LEU A 277 -6.34 12.11 -24.30
N ASP A 278 -7.30 12.99 -24.52
CA ASP A 278 -7.02 14.43 -24.55
C ASP A 278 -6.79 14.97 -23.13
N HIS A 279 -6.35 16.23 -23.04
CA HIS A 279 -5.99 16.84 -21.75
C HIS A 279 -7.17 16.90 -20.78
N CYS A 280 -8.36 17.30 -21.25
CA CYS A 280 -9.55 17.46 -20.42
C CYS A 280 -10.05 16.11 -19.89
N THR A 281 -10.13 15.10 -20.75
CA THR A 281 -10.60 13.76 -20.40
C THR A 281 -9.64 13.11 -19.39
N THR A 282 -8.33 13.29 -19.57
CA THR A 282 -7.31 12.79 -18.63
C THR A 282 -7.49 13.37 -17.22
N MET A 283 -7.78 14.67 -17.10
CA MET A 283 -8.01 15.33 -15.81
C MET A 283 -9.25 14.78 -15.10
N VAL A 284 -10.33 14.53 -15.85
CA VAL A 284 -11.57 13.96 -15.31
C VAL A 284 -11.33 12.53 -14.80
N TRP A 285 -10.71 11.68 -15.60
CA TRP A 285 -10.39 10.31 -15.20
C TRP A 285 -9.52 10.25 -13.94
N LYS A 286 -8.49 11.11 -13.86
CA LYS A 286 -7.65 11.23 -12.66
C LYS A 286 -8.50 11.55 -11.43
N SER A 287 -9.39 12.53 -11.55
CA SER A 287 -10.26 12.98 -10.45
C SER A 287 -11.29 11.92 -10.05
N LEU A 288 -11.84 11.19 -11.02
CA LEU A 288 -12.79 10.10 -10.81
C LEU A 288 -12.16 8.90 -10.08
N PHE A 289 -10.97 8.47 -10.50
CA PHE A 289 -10.26 7.39 -9.81
C PHE A 289 -9.88 7.79 -8.39
N LYS A 290 -9.37 9.02 -8.20
CA LYS A 290 -9.06 9.52 -6.86
C LYS A 290 -10.30 9.57 -5.95
N LEU A 291 -11.42 10.07 -6.48
CA LEU A 291 -12.69 10.07 -5.75
C LEU A 291 -13.14 8.64 -5.43
N THR A 292 -13.03 7.73 -6.38
CA THR A 292 -13.36 6.31 -6.17
C THR A 292 -12.52 5.73 -5.05
N THR A 293 -11.19 5.87 -5.09
CA THR A 293 -10.30 5.44 -4.00
C THR A 293 -10.78 5.91 -2.62
N ILE A 294 -11.08 7.19 -2.48
CA ILE A 294 -11.48 7.79 -1.20
C ILE A 294 -12.86 7.30 -0.75
N VAL A 295 -13.83 7.27 -1.67
CA VAL A 295 -15.17 6.80 -1.36
C VAL A 295 -15.10 5.34 -0.90
N ILE A 296 -14.36 4.49 -1.61
CA ILE A 296 -14.34 3.10 -1.22
C ILE A 296 -13.60 2.89 0.12
N GLN A 297 -12.55 3.67 0.41
CA GLN A 297 -11.90 3.68 1.74
C GLN A 297 -12.86 4.10 2.86
N SER A 298 -13.76 5.05 2.58
CA SER A 298 -14.74 5.55 3.57
C SER A 298 -15.95 4.62 3.79
N THR A 299 -16.38 3.87 2.77
CA THR A 299 -17.61 3.06 2.81
C THR A 299 -17.36 1.55 2.99
N ASN A 300 -16.11 1.13 3.21
CA ASN A 300 -15.71 -0.27 3.38
C ASN A 300 -16.09 -1.19 2.20
N TYR A 301 -16.13 -0.68 0.98
CA TYR A 301 -16.25 -1.45 -0.27
C TYR A 301 -17.56 -2.23 -0.50
N LYS A 302 -18.39 -2.50 0.52
CA LYS A 302 -19.44 -3.55 0.51
C LYS A 302 -20.47 -3.49 -0.61
N THR A 303 -20.73 -2.32 -1.21
CA THR A 303 -21.79 -2.13 -2.22
C THR A 303 -21.30 -1.81 -3.63
N PHE A 304 -19.99 -1.81 -3.87
CA PHE A 304 -19.47 -1.44 -5.17
C PHE A 304 -19.61 -2.57 -6.19
N VAL A 305 -20.38 -2.33 -7.24
CA VAL A 305 -20.52 -3.28 -8.36
C VAL A 305 -19.43 -3.03 -9.40
N ILE A 306 -18.56 -4.00 -9.65
CA ILE A 306 -17.51 -3.87 -10.66
C ILE A 306 -18.07 -4.19 -12.05
N THR A 307 -18.11 -3.20 -12.94
CA THR A 307 -18.59 -3.35 -14.32
C THR A 307 -17.44 -3.59 -15.31
N ASN A 308 -17.74 -4.15 -16.49
CA ASN A 308 -16.73 -4.37 -17.54
C ASN A 308 -16.17 -3.05 -18.10
N ASN A 309 -16.98 -1.98 -18.10
CA ASN A 309 -16.56 -0.66 -18.57
C ASN A 309 -15.60 -0.01 -17.57
N PHE A 310 -15.89 -0.11 -16.27
CA PHE A 310 -14.95 0.31 -15.23
C PHE A 310 -13.60 -0.42 -15.34
N ILE A 311 -13.62 -1.75 -15.49
CA ILE A 311 -12.39 -2.53 -15.70
C ILE A 311 -11.68 -2.06 -16.97
N THR A 312 -12.37 -1.93 -18.09
CA THR A 312 -11.77 -1.45 -19.35
C THR A 312 -11.14 -0.07 -19.16
N ALA A 313 -11.76 0.81 -18.38
CA ALA A 313 -11.22 2.13 -18.09
C ALA A 313 -9.97 2.12 -17.23
N LEU A 314 -9.93 1.28 -16.20
CA LEU A 314 -8.72 1.06 -15.41
C LEU A 314 -7.57 0.57 -16.30
N LEU A 315 -7.83 -0.44 -17.15
CA LEU A 315 -6.79 -1.03 -18.00
C LEU A 315 -6.22 -0.03 -19.00
N THR A 316 -7.07 0.77 -19.67
CA THR A 316 -6.63 1.82 -20.59
C THR A 316 -5.86 2.93 -19.88
N SER A 317 -6.24 3.24 -18.63
CA SER A 317 -5.59 4.29 -17.84
C SER A 317 -4.24 3.84 -17.29
N ILE A 318 -4.09 2.56 -16.92
CA ILE A 318 -2.82 1.96 -16.50
C ILE A 318 -1.77 2.06 -17.62
N THR A 319 -2.17 1.83 -18.87
CA THR A 319 -1.29 1.90 -20.05
C THR A 319 -1.11 3.32 -20.60
N SER A 320 -1.72 4.34 -19.98
CA SER A 320 -1.59 5.73 -20.40
C SER A 320 -0.17 6.27 -20.22
N LYS A 321 0.24 7.17 -21.14
CA LYS A 321 1.47 7.96 -21.03
C LYS A 321 1.44 8.96 -19.87
N ASN A 322 0.23 9.35 -19.41
CA ASN A 322 0.09 10.22 -18.27
C ASN A 322 0.34 9.43 -16.97
N LYS A 323 1.48 9.72 -16.31
CA LYS A 323 1.92 9.01 -15.11
C LYS A 323 0.93 9.13 -13.95
N ASP A 324 0.37 10.32 -13.74
CA ASP A 324 -0.57 10.56 -12.64
C ASP A 324 -1.86 9.75 -12.82
N LEU A 325 -2.43 9.76 -14.03
CA LEU A 325 -3.62 8.98 -14.34
C LEU A 325 -3.37 7.47 -14.11
N SER A 326 -2.22 6.98 -14.57
CA SER A 326 -1.81 5.59 -14.39
C SER A 326 -1.68 5.22 -12.91
N ILE A 327 -1.08 6.10 -12.10
CA ILE A 327 -0.94 5.88 -10.65
C ILE A 327 -2.31 5.84 -9.95
N GLU A 328 -3.22 6.76 -10.27
CA GLU A 328 -4.56 6.74 -9.68
C GLU A 328 -5.35 5.49 -10.08
N ALA A 329 -5.23 5.03 -11.32
CA ALA A 329 -5.84 3.77 -11.75
C ALA A 329 -5.25 2.57 -10.99
N LEU A 330 -3.94 2.54 -10.74
CA LEU A 330 -3.28 1.49 -9.95
C LEU A 330 -3.72 1.50 -8.48
N ASN A 331 -3.89 2.68 -7.88
CA ASN A 331 -4.45 2.82 -6.53
C ASN A 331 -5.83 2.18 -6.43
N VAL A 332 -6.69 2.45 -7.41
CA VAL A 332 -8.04 1.86 -7.47
C VAL A 332 -7.95 0.34 -7.61
N VAL A 333 -7.12 -0.18 -8.51
CA VAL A 333 -6.92 -1.64 -8.67
C VAL A 333 -6.52 -2.30 -7.35
N SER A 334 -5.51 -1.76 -6.66
CA SER A 334 -5.02 -2.30 -5.39
C SER A 334 -6.11 -2.44 -4.32
N LEU A 335 -7.14 -1.59 -4.38
CA LEU A 335 -8.25 -1.58 -3.43
C LEU A 335 -9.42 -2.47 -3.84
N VAL A 336 -9.71 -2.58 -5.14
CA VAL A 336 -10.83 -3.39 -5.64
C VAL A 336 -10.48 -4.86 -5.87
N CYS A 337 -9.20 -5.24 -5.71
CA CYS A 337 -8.72 -6.63 -5.87
C CYS A 337 -9.64 -7.68 -5.23
N PRO A 338 -10.08 -7.57 -3.96
CA PRO A 338 -10.90 -8.60 -3.31
C PRO A 338 -12.26 -8.82 -3.99
N GLN A 339 -12.76 -7.84 -4.74
CA GLN A 339 -14.09 -7.87 -5.38
C GLN A 339 -14.06 -8.30 -6.85
N LEU A 340 -12.88 -8.46 -7.43
CA LEU A 340 -12.77 -8.85 -8.82
C LEU A 340 -13.33 -10.26 -9.01
N SER A 341 -14.17 -10.45 -10.03
CA SER A 341 -14.47 -11.81 -10.49
C SER A 341 -13.19 -12.46 -11.04
N LYS A 342 -13.12 -13.80 -11.03
CA LYS A 342 -11.98 -14.54 -11.61
C LYS A 342 -11.63 -14.05 -13.02
N LYS A 343 -12.64 -13.83 -13.88
CA LYS A 343 -12.46 -13.30 -15.24
C LYS A 343 -11.80 -11.92 -15.26
N PHE A 344 -12.24 -11.00 -14.39
CA PHE A 344 -11.65 -9.66 -14.31
C PHE A 344 -10.25 -9.69 -13.72
N ALA A 345 -10.01 -10.50 -12.68
CA ALA A 345 -8.70 -10.66 -12.07
C ALA A 345 -7.64 -11.11 -13.09
N HIS A 346 -7.93 -12.12 -13.92
CA HIS A 346 -7.02 -12.54 -15.01
C HIS A 346 -6.75 -11.42 -16.02
N ARG A 347 -7.79 -10.67 -16.42
CA ARG A 347 -7.66 -9.58 -17.40
C ARG A 347 -6.81 -8.43 -16.85
N VAL A 348 -7.01 -8.06 -15.58
CA VAL A 348 -6.22 -7.03 -14.90
C VAL A 348 -4.78 -7.51 -14.71
N CYS A 349 -4.58 -8.74 -14.23
CA CYS A 349 -3.25 -9.34 -14.05
C CYS A 349 -2.42 -9.28 -15.33
N ASN A 350 -2.97 -9.70 -16.47
CA ASN A 350 -2.29 -9.70 -17.76
C ASN A 350 -1.78 -8.29 -18.15
N ILE A 351 -2.63 -7.26 -18.05
CA ILE A 351 -2.23 -5.88 -18.38
C ILE A 351 -1.18 -5.34 -17.41
N LEU A 352 -1.31 -5.62 -16.11
CA LEU A 352 -0.32 -5.20 -15.13
C LEU A 352 1.05 -5.83 -15.40
N ILE A 353 1.10 -7.13 -15.71
CA ILE A 353 2.34 -7.84 -16.04
C ILE A 353 2.99 -7.24 -17.29
N ARG A 354 2.23 -7.10 -18.38
CA ARG A 354 2.76 -6.51 -19.62
C ARG A 354 3.29 -5.09 -19.41
N THR A 355 2.56 -4.28 -18.64
CA THR A 355 2.97 -2.90 -18.33
C THR A 355 4.25 -2.90 -17.47
N LEU A 356 4.35 -3.79 -16.49
CA LEU A 356 5.53 -3.92 -15.63
C LEU A 356 6.78 -4.33 -16.41
N LEU A 357 6.65 -5.29 -17.33
CA LEU A 357 7.75 -5.75 -18.18
C LEU A 357 8.26 -4.64 -19.11
N LEU A 358 7.35 -3.85 -19.71
CA LEU A 358 7.70 -2.76 -20.62
C LEU A 358 8.28 -1.54 -19.89
N GLU A 359 7.72 -1.19 -18.72
CA GLU A 359 7.98 0.08 -18.05
C GLU A 359 8.75 -0.06 -16.72
N TRP A 360 9.48 -1.17 -16.54
CA TRP A 360 10.29 -1.44 -15.34
C TRP A 360 11.19 -0.28 -14.89
N HIS A 361 11.69 0.51 -15.84
CA HIS A 361 12.59 1.63 -15.60
C HIS A 361 11.92 2.84 -14.91
N LEU A 362 10.59 2.91 -14.88
CA LEU A 362 9.84 4.00 -14.23
C LEU A 362 9.60 3.68 -12.74
N THR A 363 10.50 4.12 -11.86
CA THR A 363 10.53 3.77 -10.43
C THR A 363 9.17 3.84 -9.72
N LEU A 364 8.48 4.99 -9.79
CA LEU A 364 7.20 5.16 -9.09
C LEU A 364 6.11 4.23 -9.66
N LYS A 365 6.04 4.10 -10.99
CA LYS A 365 5.05 3.25 -11.65
C LYS A 365 5.34 1.77 -11.42
N ARG A 366 6.61 1.34 -11.47
CA ARG A 366 7.06 0.00 -11.10
C ARG A 366 6.59 -0.38 -9.69
N LYS A 367 6.84 0.49 -8.70
CA LYS A 367 6.43 0.26 -7.31
C LYS A 367 4.92 0.04 -7.20
N MET A 368 4.13 0.88 -7.86
CA MET A 368 2.67 0.76 -7.87
C MET A 368 2.19 -0.51 -8.58
N LEU A 369 2.80 -0.87 -9.72
CA LEU A 369 2.50 -2.11 -10.45
C LEU A 369 2.79 -3.36 -9.62
N LEU A 370 3.95 -3.41 -8.95
CA LEU A 370 4.30 -4.51 -8.05
C LEU A 370 3.29 -4.62 -6.90
N THR A 371 2.90 -3.49 -6.30
CA THR A 371 1.90 -3.47 -5.21
C THR A 371 0.54 -3.98 -5.69
N ALA A 372 0.06 -3.52 -6.85
CA ALA A 372 -1.20 -3.96 -7.42
C ALA A 372 -1.17 -5.46 -7.77
N LEU A 373 -0.09 -5.94 -8.40
CA LEU A 373 0.08 -7.37 -8.72
C LEU A 373 0.14 -8.23 -7.46
N SER A 374 0.87 -7.80 -6.43
CA SER A 374 0.90 -8.51 -5.14
C SER A 374 -0.49 -8.69 -4.54
N ASN A 375 -1.31 -7.64 -4.53
CA ASN A 375 -2.68 -7.73 -4.02
C ASN A 375 -3.53 -8.68 -4.87
N ILE A 376 -3.35 -8.69 -6.20
CA ILE A 376 -4.05 -9.64 -7.07
C ILE A 376 -3.65 -11.08 -6.76
N PHE A 377 -2.37 -11.38 -6.56
CA PHE A 377 -1.94 -12.76 -6.27
C PHE A 377 -2.37 -13.24 -4.88
N LEU A 378 -2.47 -12.34 -3.92
CA LEU A 378 -3.00 -12.64 -2.59
C LEU A 378 -4.49 -12.99 -2.64
N GLU A 379 -5.30 -12.16 -3.31
CA GLU A 379 -6.76 -12.31 -3.35
C GLU A 379 -7.23 -13.32 -4.41
N HIS A 380 -6.48 -13.48 -5.49
CA HIS A 380 -6.80 -14.36 -6.63
C HIS A 380 -5.61 -15.24 -7.04
N PRO A 381 -5.22 -16.25 -6.23
CA PRO A 381 -4.06 -17.10 -6.52
C PRO A 381 -4.08 -17.79 -7.89
N SER A 382 -5.27 -18.09 -8.45
CA SER A 382 -5.39 -18.70 -9.78
C SER A 382 -4.84 -17.85 -10.92
N THR A 383 -4.64 -16.55 -10.70
CA THR A 383 -4.04 -15.65 -11.69
C THR A 383 -2.54 -15.90 -11.90
N TYR A 384 -1.90 -16.69 -11.03
CA TYR A 384 -0.50 -17.06 -11.19
C TYR A 384 -0.23 -17.86 -12.47
N GLU A 385 -1.20 -18.63 -12.98
CA GLU A 385 -1.05 -19.33 -14.29
C GLU A 385 -0.78 -18.34 -15.43
N THR A 386 -1.46 -17.19 -15.44
CA THR A 386 -1.21 -16.11 -16.41
C THR A 386 0.19 -15.54 -16.22
N ALA A 387 0.60 -15.39 -14.97
CA ALA A 387 1.91 -14.86 -14.63
C ALA A 387 3.07 -15.79 -15.01
N LYS A 388 2.84 -17.09 -14.91
CA LYS A 388 3.74 -18.15 -15.35
C LYS A 388 3.90 -18.14 -16.88
N GLN A 389 2.80 -17.99 -17.63
CA GLN A 389 2.84 -17.87 -19.09
C GLN A 389 3.65 -16.67 -19.57
N ASP A 390 3.53 -15.53 -18.87
CA ASP A 390 4.27 -14.30 -19.18
C ASP A 390 5.66 -14.23 -18.52
N ASN A 391 6.14 -15.32 -17.91
CA ASN A 391 7.48 -15.44 -17.28
C ASN A 391 7.80 -14.35 -16.23
N ILE A 392 6.83 -13.93 -15.41
CA ILE A 392 7.08 -12.87 -14.43
C ILE A 392 8.14 -13.25 -13.39
N LEU A 393 8.09 -14.49 -12.87
CA LEU A 393 9.00 -14.94 -11.83
C LEU A 393 10.45 -15.06 -12.36
N PRO A 394 10.70 -15.69 -13.53
CA PRO A 394 12.00 -15.62 -14.18
C PRO A 394 12.50 -14.20 -14.41
N PHE A 395 11.62 -13.28 -14.83
CA PHE A 395 11.97 -11.87 -14.98
C PHE A 395 12.41 -11.24 -13.65
N ILE A 396 11.65 -11.43 -12.56
CA ILE A 396 12.00 -10.91 -11.23
C ILE A 396 13.32 -11.50 -10.73
N ILE A 397 13.53 -12.81 -10.89
CA ILE A 397 14.80 -13.47 -10.53
C ILE A 397 15.96 -12.89 -11.35
N SER A 398 15.77 -12.63 -12.64
CA SER A 398 16.79 -11.98 -13.47
C SER A 398 17.17 -10.59 -12.95
N LYS A 399 16.21 -9.82 -12.44
CA LYS A 399 16.48 -8.51 -11.82
C LYS A 399 17.30 -8.64 -10.55
N LEU A 400 16.97 -9.60 -9.69
CA LEU A 400 17.76 -9.89 -8.49
C LEU A 400 19.20 -10.35 -8.84
N LYS A 401 19.38 -11.16 -9.90
CA LYS A 401 20.70 -11.54 -10.43
C LYS A 401 21.48 -10.32 -10.92
N MET A 402 20.82 -9.37 -11.60
CA MET A 402 21.45 -8.11 -12.01
C MET A 402 21.85 -7.24 -10.81
N MET A 403 21.02 -7.18 -9.76
CA MET A 403 21.38 -6.47 -8.52
C MET A 403 22.61 -7.09 -7.86
N GLN A 404 22.67 -8.42 -7.78
CA GLN A 404 23.82 -9.14 -7.25
C GLN A 404 25.13 -8.73 -7.96
N LEU A 405 25.11 -8.59 -9.29
CA LEU A 405 26.26 -8.13 -10.08
C LEU A 405 26.60 -6.64 -9.86
N GLN A 406 25.63 -5.82 -9.45
CA GLN A 406 25.84 -4.40 -9.16
C GLN A 406 26.45 -4.18 -7.78
N VAL A 407 26.04 -4.98 -6.78
CA VAL A 407 26.56 -4.88 -5.40
C VAL A 407 28.07 -5.12 -5.39
N THR A 408 28.56 -6.10 -6.14
CA THR A 408 29.98 -6.45 -6.20
C THR A 408 30.87 -5.33 -6.78
N LYS A 409 30.27 -4.27 -7.36
CA LYS A 409 30.98 -3.21 -8.09
C LYS A 409 30.81 -1.79 -7.52
N GLN A 410 29.99 -1.55 -6.49
CA GLN A 410 29.48 -0.19 -6.20
C GLN A 410 29.92 0.46 -4.87
N SER A 411 29.97 1.80 -4.89
CA SER A 411 30.24 2.72 -3.77
C SER A 411 28.97 3.08 -2.96
N ASN A 412 29.17 3.64 -1.75
CA ASN A 412 28.17 3.81 -0.68
C ASN A 412 26.87 4.59 -1.01
N GLN A 413 26.79 5.42 -2.07
CA GLN A 413 25.57 6.19 -2.40
C GLN A 413 24.60 5.44 -3.34
N LYS A 414 25.11 4.61 -4.25
CA LYS A 414 24.30 3.79 -5.15
C LYS A 414 23.66 2.60 -4.42
N SER A 415 24.18 2.25 -3.25
CA SER A 415 23.65 1.17 -2.39
C SER A 415 22.22 1.44 -1.91
N LYS A 416 21.86 2.69 -1.55
CA LYS A 416 20.53 3.00 -1.02
C LYS A 416 19.41 2.86 -2.05
N VAL A 417 19.66 3.25 -3.30
CA VAL A 417 18.70 3.06 -4.40
C VAL A 417 18.50 1.58 -4.68
N LEU A 418 19.60 0.81 -4.71
CA LEU A 418 19.58 -0.63 -4.92
C LEU A 418 18.84 -1.36 -3.79
N GLN A 419 19.03 -0.93 -2.54
CA GLN A 419 18.33 -1.43 -1.36
C GLN A 419 16.82 -1.20 -1.44
N ASN A 420 16.38 -0.02 -1.88
CA ASN A 420 14.96 0.27 -2.06
C ASN A 420 14.34 -0.61 -3.16
N GLU A 421 15.03 -0.80 -4.28
CA GLU A 421 14.53 -1.68 -5.36
C GLU A 421 14.49 -3.14 -4.93
N TYR A 422 15.49 -3.60 -4.18
CA TYR A 422 15.48 -4.94 -3.58
C TYR A 422 14.28 -5.12 -2.64
N LEU A 423 14.01 -4.13 -1.78
CA LEU A 423 12.87 -4.16 -0.86
C LEU A 423 11.53 -4.24 -1.59
N GLU A 424 11.36 -3.51 -2.69
CA GLU A 424 10.18 -3.58 -3.56
C GLU A 424 9.96 -5.01 -4.10
N ILE A 425 11.03 -5.64 -4.60
CA ILE A 425 10.98 -7.01 -5.14
C ILE A 425 10.67 -8.03 -4.05
N VAL A 426 11.33 -7.94 -2.89
CA VAL A 426 11.15 -8.89 -1.80
C VAL A 426 9.74 -8.83 -1.22
N ARG A 427 9.17 -7.62 -1.06
CA ARG A 427 7.77 -7.45 -0.64
C ARG A 427 6.82 -8.06 -1.67
N PHE A 428 7.10 -7.87 -2.96
CA PHE A 428 6.32 -8.51 -4.02
C PHE A 428 6.35 -10.04 -3.92
N CYS A 429 7.55 -10.62 -3.79
CA CYS A 429 7.74 -12.06 -3.66
C CYS A 429 7.09 -12.62 -2.38
N CYS A 430 7.15 -11.90 -1.26
CA CYS A 430 6.51 -12.31 -0.01
C CYS A 430 5.01 -12.57 -0.22
N ASN A 431 4.32 -11.62 -0.85
CA ASN A 431 2.89 -11.72 -1.12
C ASN A 431 2.56 -12.78 -2.17
N LEU A 432 3.37 -12.86 -3.23
CA LEU A 432 3.23 -13.89 -4.27
C LEU A 432 3.32 -15.31 -3.67
N PHE A 433 4.33 -15.56 -2.83
CA PHE A 433 4.51 -16.86 -2.20
C PHE A 433 3.46 -17.12 -1.12
N HIS A 434 3.02 -16.10 -0.38
CA HIS A 434 1.94 -16.29 0.60
C HIS A 434 0.66 -16.79 -0.09
N GLY A 435 0.27 -16.18 -1.21
CA GLY A 435 -0.96 -16.52 -1.93
C GLY A 435 -0.90 -17.80 -2.78
N CYS A 436 0.28 -18.19 -3.32
CA CYS A 436 0.37 -19.23 -4.35
C CYS A 436 1.43 -20.30 -4.06
N ASN A 437 1.00 -21.57 -3.95
CA ASN A 437 1.91 -22.72 -3.75
C ASN A 437 2.79 -22.98 -4.98
N ASP A 438 2.22 -22.97 -6.19
CA ASP A 438 2.97 -23.20 -7.44
C ASP A 438 4.11 -22.19 -7.62
N ALA A 439 3.89 -20.94 -7.20
CA ALA A 439 4.92 -19.91 -7.20
C ALA A 439 6.08 -20.22 -6.26
N ARG A 440 5.82 -20.87 -5.11
CA ARG A 440 6.88 -21.35 -4.20
C ARG A 440 7.69 -22.44 -4.87
N GLU A 441 7.03 -23.41 -5.48
CA GLU A 441 7.69 -24.53 -6.16
C GLU A 441 8.57 -24.04 -7.32
N ASP A 442 8.01 -23.18 -8.19
CA ASP A 442 8.75 -22.59 -9.32
C ASP A 442 9.97 -21.77 -8.86
N ALA A 443 9.88 -21.09 -7.71
CA ALA A 443 10.98 -20.28 -7.15
C ALA A 443 12.03 -21.09 -6.38
N SER A 444 11.69 -22.31 -5.94
CA SER A 444 12.46 -23.11 -4.98
C SER A 444 13.88 -23.43 -5.47
N ALA A 445 14.05 -23.64 -6.77
CA ALA A 445 15.32 -24.06 -7.34
C ALA A 445 16.41 -22.98 -7.29
N GLU A 446 16.06 -21.71 -7.51
CA GLU A 446 17.05 -20.63 -7.72
C GLU A 446 17.04 -19.57 -6.62
N LEU A 447 15.88 -19.26 -6.04
CA LEU A 447 15.75 -18.09 -5.18
C LEU A 447 16.55 -18.21 -3.86
N PRO A 448 16.55 -19.34 -3.13
CA PRO A 448 17.35 -19.46 -1.90
C PRO A 448 18.84 -19.22 -2.13
N ASP A 449 19.38 -19.72 -3.24
CA ASP A 449 20.78 -19.51 -3.61
C ASP A 449 21.10 -18.04 -3.92
N LEU A 450 20.22 -17.39 -4.68
CA LEU A 450 20.36 -15.97 -4.99
C LEU A 450 20.30 -15.09 -3.74
N ILE A 451 19.41 -15.42 -2.80
CA ILE A 451 19.30 -14.71 -1.52
C ILE A 451 20.55 -14.94 -0.66
N HIS A 452 21.11 -16.15 -0.64
CA HIS A 452 22.38 -16.42 0.03
C HIS A 452 23.50 -15.52 -0.50
N LYS A 453 23.58 -15.34 -1.81
CA LYS A 453 24.57 -14.49 -2.46
C LYS A 453 24.36 -12.99 -2.16
N LEU A 454 23.13 -12.57 -1.90
CA LEU A 454 22.79 -11.20 -1.48
C LEU A 454 22.86 -11.01 0.05
N TRP A 455 23.04 -12.09 0.81
CA TRP A 455 22.99 -12.11 2.28
C TRP A 455 23.89 -11.07 2.95
N PRO A 456 25.15 -10.85 2.54
CA PRO A 456 26.02 -9.86 3.17
C PRO A 456 25.43 -8.44 3.19
N ILE A 457 24.63 -8.08 2.17
CA ILE A 457 23.95 -6.78 2.09
C ILE A 457 22.74 -6.78 3.00
N ILE A 458 21.99 -7.88 3.03
CA ILE A 458 20.76 -8.03 3.80
C ILE A 458 21.06 -7.89 5.30
N VAL A 459 22.17 -8.47 5.78
CA VAL A 459 22.57 -8.40 7.20
C VAL A 459 23.42 -7.18 7.55
N SER A 460 23.88 -6.40 6.56
CA SER A 460 24.75 -5.23 6.78
C SER A 460 24.14 -4.17 7.71
N ASN A 461 22.81 -4.15 7.85
CA ASN A 461 22.10 -3.38 8.87
C ASN A 461 20.99 -4.24 9.52
N PRO A 462 21.21 -4.83 10.69
CA PRO A 462 20.27 -5.76 11.32
C PRO A 462 18.99 -5.10 11.86
N LYS A 463 18.92 -3.76 11.92
CA LYS A 463 17.67 -3.03 12.23
C LYS A 463 16.91 -2.60 10.98
N SER A 464 17.33 -3.03 9.78
CA SER A 464 16.74 -2.59 8.53
C SER A 464 15.50 -3.40 8.15
N ASP A 465 14.52 -2.70 7.57
CA ASP A 465 13.33 -3.29 6.93
C ASP A 465 13.69 -4.39 5.92
N ILE A 466 14.90 -4.35 5.35
CA ILE A 466 15.41 -5.30 4.37
C ILE A 466 15.50 -6.70 4.99
N LEU A 467 16.18 -6.84 6.12
CA LEU A 467 16.34 -8.12 6.79
C LEU A 467 14.98 -8.72 7.17
N ILE A 468 14.10 -7.91 7.78
CA ILE A 468 12.76 -8.35 8.20
C ILE A 468 11.94 -8.80 6.97
N CYS A 469 11.88 -8.00 5.91
CA CYS A 469 11.12 -8.35 4.71
C CYS A 469 11.69 -9.59 4.02
N THR A 470 13.02 -9.76 3.95
CA THR A 470 13.64 -10.96 3.40
C THR A 470 13.27 -12.19 4.21
N LEU A 471 13.37 -12.12 5.54
CA LEU A 471 13.02 -13.25 6.40
C LEU A 471 11.52 -13.60 6.28
N GLN A 472 10.63 -12.61 6.21
CA GLN A 472 9.19 -12.84 5.98
C GLN A 472 8.91 -13.48 4.61
N MET A 473 9.63 -13.05 3.57
CA MET A 473 9.56 -13.66 2.25
C MET A 473 10.05 -15.11 2.27
N LEU A 474 11.12 -15.43 3.01
CA LEU A 474 11.60 -16.80 3.23
C LEU A 474 10.62 -17.66 4.03
N VAL A 475 9.94 -17.10 5.04
CA VAL A 475 8.83 -17.80 5.72
C VAL A 475 7.74 -18.16 4.72
N SER A 476 7.34 -17.21 3.87
CA SER A 476 6.30 -17.42 2.86
C SER A 476 6.72 -18.44 1.81
N LEU A 477 7.99 -18.44 1.39
CA LEU A 477 8.56 -19.40 0.45
C LEU A 477 8.62 -20.82 1.02
N THR A 478 9.04 -20.97 2.28
CA THR A 478 9.23 -22.28 2.94
C THR A 478 7.95 -22.88 3.50
N SER A 479 6.88 -22.08 3.63
CA SER A 479 5.60 -22.54 4.17
C SER A 479 5.02 -23.68 3.32
N SER A 480 4.90 -24.86 3.91
CA SER A 480 4.35 -26.08 3.27
C SER A 480 4.98 -26.40 1.89
N CYS A 481 6.26 -26.05 1.70
CA CYS A 481 6.97 -26.28 0.44
C CYS A 481 8.30 -27.03 0.71
N PRO A 482 8.27 -28.37 0.75
CA PRO A 482 9.48 -29.18 0.97
C PRO A 482 10.64 -28.91 0.00
N PRO A 483 10.40 -28.66 -1.31
CA PRO A 483 11.46 -28.28 -2.25
C PRO A 483 12.20 -26.99 -1.83
N ALA A 484 11.46 -25.94 -1.47
CA ALA A 484 12.03 -24.70 -0.98
C ALA A 484 12.87 -24.93 0.29
N CYS A 485 12.32 -25.70 1.24
CA CYS A 485 13.03 -26.04 2.47
C CYS A 485 14.36 -26.76 2.19
N SER A 486 14.36 -27.76 1.30
CA SER A 486 15.58 -28.49 0.93
C SER A 486 16.62 -27.57 0.28
N ALA A 487 16.18 -26.70 -0.64
CA ALA A 487 17.04 -25.76 -1.36
C ALA A 487 17.78 -24.75 -0.46
N MET A 488 17.25 -24.43 0.73
CA MET A 488 17.93 -23.59 1.73
C MET A 488 19.30 -24.18 2.17
N THR A 489 19.50 -25.49 2.00
CA THR A 489 20.77 -26.19 2.32
C THR A 489 21.71 -26.37 1.13
N MET A 490 21.27 -26.04 -0.09
CA MET A 490 21.91 -26.42 -1.36
C MET A 490 22.63 -25.28 -2.10
N THR A 491 22.84 -24.14 -1.43
CA THR A 491 23.34 -22.91 -2.05
C THR A 491 24.82 -23.01 -2.44
N SER A 492 25.21 -22.42 -3.58
CA SER A 492 26.58 -22.34 -4.06
C SER A 492 27.32 -21.14 -3.46
N SER A 493 28.60 -21.35 -3.15
CA SER A 493 29.49 -20.32 -2.59
C SER A 493 30.03 -19.36 -3.64
N THR A 494 29.81 -19.63 -4.93
CA THR A 494 30.53 -18.97 -6.04
C THR A 494 29.55 -18.40 -7.07
N LEU A 495 29.83 -17.18 -7.51
CA LEU A 495 29.11 -16.48 -8.58
C LEU A 495 29.13 -17.29 -9.89
N GLY A 496 27.99 -17.43 -10.57
CA GLY A 496 27.90 -18.09 -11.88
C GLY A 496 27.86 -19.62 -11.87
N VAL A 497 27.88 -20.25 -10.69
CA VAL A 497 27.74 -21.71 -10.55
C VAL A 497 26.33 -22.02 -10.09
N ASP A 498 25.68 -22.96 -10.80
CA ASP A 498 24.37 -23.49 -10.44
C ASP A 498 24.35 -23.99 -8.98
N PRO A 499 23.20 -23.91 -8.30
CA PRO A 499 23.05 -24.45 -6.95
C PRO A 499 23.48 -25.93 -6.93
N LYS A 500 24.15 -26.33 -5.86
CA LYS A 500 24.67 -27.70 -5.76
C LYS A 500 23.50 -28.64 -5.52
N THR A 501 23.52 -29.81 -6.13
CA THR A 501 22.53 -30.88 -5.86
C THR A 501 22.73 -31.58 -4.50
N LYS A 502 23.71 -31.14 -3.71
CA LYS A 502 24.08 -31.69 -2.39
C LYS A 502 24.25 -30.56 -1.39
N CYS A 503 23.96 -30.84 -0.11
CA CYS A 503 24.10 -29.89 0.98
C CYS A 503 25.51 -29.28 1.06
N THR A 504 25.59 -27.98 1.35
CA THR A 504 26.86 -27.28 1.56
C THR A 504 27.12 -27.06 3.04
N SER A 505 28.41 -26.94 3.40
CA SER A 505 28.85 -26.63 4.77
C SER A 505 28.60 -25.17 5.17
N TYR A 506 28.20 -24.33 4.21
CA TYR A 506 27.90 -22.92 4.42
C TYR A 506 26.77 -22.52 3.47
N SER A 507 25.55 -22.50 3.99
CA SER A 507 24.34 -22.24 3.22
C SER A 507 23.48 -21.15 3.83
N LEU A 508 22.48 -20.67 3.08
CA LEU A 508 21.47 -19.74 3.62
C LEU A 508 20.82 -20.26 4.91
N PHE A 509 20.57 -21.56 4.99
CA PHE A 509 20.05 -22.16 6.21
C PHE A 509 21.00 -22.06 7.40
N HIS A 510 22.32 -22.21 7.19
CA HIS A 510 23.31 -22.02 8.24
C HIS A 510 23.35 -20.57 8.73
N GLU A 511 23.21 -19.60 7.81
CA GLU A 511 23.09 -18.18 8.14
C GLU A 511 21.84 -17.87 8.98
N VAL A 512 20.69 -18.44 8.62
CA VAL A 512 19.45 -18.32 9.41
C VAL A 512 19.61 -18.95 10.80
N ILE A 513 20.25 -20.12 10.89
CA ILE A 513 20.56 -20.75 12.18
C ILE A 513 21.48 -19.84 13.02
N SER A 514 22.53 -19.29 12.42
CA SER A 514 23.47 -18.38 13.09
C SER A 514 22.74 -17.19 13.72
N LEU A 515 21.81 -16.55 12.97
CA LEU A 515 20.96 -15.49 13.51
C LEU A 515 20.13 -16.01 14.71
N SER A 516 19.48 -17.16 14.57
CA SER A 516 18.64 -17.71 15.64
C SER A 516 19.41 -18.12 16.91
N THR A 517 20.71 -18.41 16.82
CA THR A 517 21.53 -18.75 17.99
C THR A 517 21.87 -17.53 18.87
N ASN A 518 21.78 -16.31 18.33
CA ASN A 518 22.01 -15.10 19.11
C ASN A 518 20.70 -14.58 19.72
N PHE A 519 20.32 -15.15 20.87
CA PHE A 519 19.11 -14.79 21.61
C PHE A 519 19.10 -13.37 22.20
N HIS A 520 20.16 -12.58 21.99
CA HIS A 520 20.21 -11.16 22.34
C HIS A 520 19.82 -10.24 21.17
N LEU A 521 19.49 -10.80 20.00
CA LEU A 521 18.95 -10.05 18.87
C LEU A 521 17.54 -9.53 19.15
N ASN A 522 17.05 -8.66 18.24
CA ASN A 522 15.68 -8.17 18.25
C ASN A 522 14.67 -9.34 18.24
N GLU A 523 13.65 -9.24 19.09
CA GLU A 523 12.64 -10.28 19.30
C GLU A 523 11.88 -10.67 18.01
N ASP A 524 11.54 -9.71 17.15
CA ASP A 524 10.81 -9.98 15.92
C ASP A 524 11.67 -10.78 14.93
N ILE A 525 12.95 -10.44 14.81
CA ILE A 525 13.90 -11.17 13.96
C ILE A 525 14.05 -12.60 14.45
N LEU A 526 14.18 -12.79 15.76
CA LEU A 526 14.31 -14.12 16.36
C LEU A 526 13.04 -14.96 16.14
N ASN A 527 11.87 -14.35 16.32
CA ASN A 527 10.59 -15.01 16.08
C ASN A 527 10.43 -15.45 14.61
N ILE A 528 10.77 -14.58 13.64
CA ILE A 528 10.69 -14.91 12.21
C ILE A 528 11.71 -15.99 11.85
N THR A 529 12.96 -15.90 12.32
CA THR A 529 13.99 -16.91 12.03
C THR A 529 13.64 -18.29 12.60
N LEU A 530 13.14 -18.37 13.84
CA LEU A 530 12.66 -19.63 14.41
C LEU A 530 11.50 -20.21 13.60
N LEU A 531 10.59 -19.38 13.09
CA LEU A 531 9.50 -19.84 12.22
C LEU A 531 10.01 -20.42 10.88
N ILE A 532 11.04 -19.82 10.27
CA ILE A 532 11.70 -20.39 9.08
C ILE A 532 12.26 -21.77 9.42
N ILE A 533 12.96 -21.90 10.55
CA ILE A 533 13.58 -23.16 10.97
C ILE A 533 12.51 -24.24 11.20
N VAL A 534 11.37 -23.89 11.81
CA VAL A 534 10.21 -24.77 11.96
C VAL A 534 9.69 -25.26 10.61
N ASN A 535 9.51 -24.36 9.62
CA ASN A 535 9.09 -24.75 8.27
C ASN A 535 10.10 -25.72 7.63
N CYS A 536 11.40 -25.42 7.79
CA CYS A 536 12.48 -26.21 7.23
C CYS A 536 12.58 -27.63 7.84
N CYS A 537 12.01 -27.91 9.01
CA CYS A 537 11.98 -29.27 9.58
C CYS A 537 11.30 -30.31 8.66
N GLN A 538 10.48 -29.88 7.70
CA GLN A 538 9.87 -30.76 6.71
C GLN A 538 10.92 -31.49 5.83
N ALA A 539 12.07 -30.86 5.57
CA ALA A 539 13.16 -31.43 4.78
C ALA A 539 14.19 -32.15 5.67
N GLN A 540 14.62 -33.35 5.26
CA GLN A 540 15.57 -34.16 6.05
C GLN A 540 16.93 -33.47 6.17
N GLU A 541 17.42 -32.86 5.11
CA GLU A 541 18.70 -32.15 5.04
C GLU A 541 18.75 -31.00 6.05
N CYS A 542 17.64 -30.28 6.22
CA CYS A 542 17.50 -29.24 7.22
C CYS A 542 17.54 -29.81 8.64
N ARG A 543 16.82 -30.90 8.91
CA ARG A 543 16.86 -31.55 10.24
C ARG A 543 18.28 -32.01 10.61
N VAL A 544 19.00 -32.63 9.68
CA VAL A 544 20.41 -33.01 9.88
C VAL A 544 21.30 -31.79 10.14
N THR A 545 21.04 -30.67 9.46
CA THR A 545 21.79 -29.43 9.67
C THR A 545 21.50 -28.84 11.06
N ILE A 546 20.24 -28.83 11.50
CA ILE A 546 19.84 -28.39 12.85
C ILE A 546 20.56 -29.23 13.91
N THR A 547 20.54 -30.56 13.81
CA THR A 547 21.11 -31.45 14.84
C THR A 547 22.64 -31.39 14.94
N LYS A 548 23.32 -30.98 13.86
CA LYS A 548 24.78 -30.75 13.86
C LYS A 548 25.20 -29.35 14.31
N SER A 549 24.24 -28.42 14.40
CA SER A 549 24.50 -27.03 14.79
C SER A 549 24.49 -26.83 16.31
N LYS A 550 24.87 -25.63 16.78
CA LYS A 550 24.74 -25.21 18.18
C LYS A 550 23.33 -24.70 18.54
N LEU A 551 22.34 -24.87 17.66
CA LEU A 551 20.99 -24.36 17.88
C LEU A 551 20.31 -25.02 19.09
N LEU A 552 20.35 -26.35 19.17
CA LEU A 552 19.67 -27.08 20.25
C LEU A 552 20.23 -26.73 21.63
N SER A 553 21.56 -26.61 21.77
CA SER A 553 22.18 -26.17 23.02
C SER A 553 21.78 -24.73 23.37
N SER A 554 21.74 -23.83 22.38
CA SER A 554 21.30 -22.45 22.58
C SER A 554 19.83 -22.37 23.01
N ILE A 555 18.97 -23.24 22.48
CA ILE A 555 17.56 -23.36 22.88
C ILE A 555 17.43 -23.92 24.30
N MET A 556 18.20 -24.94 24.67
CA MET A 556 18.16 -25.47 26.05
C MET A 556 18.59 -24.41 27.07
N LEU A 557 19.63 -23.62 26.75
CA LEU A 557 20.00 -22.46 27.55
C LEU A 557 18.90 -21.39 27.59
N ALA A 558 18.11 -21.25 26.51
CA ALA A 558 16.99 -20.34 26.44
C ALA A 558 15.81 -20.72 27.34
N LEU A 559 15.55 -22.02 27.45
CA LEU A 559 14.42 -22.57 28.19
C LEU A 559 14.73 -22.81 29.67
N ASN A 560 15.97 -22.62 30.10
CA ASN A 560 16.36 -22.84 31.48
C ASN A 560 15.73 -21.77 32.40
N ILE A 561 14.74 -22.19 33.18
CA ILE A 561 13.88 -21.36 34.05
C ILE A 561 14.69 -20.54 35.07
N LYS A 562 15.93 -20.93 35.36
CA LYS A 562 16.82 -20.20 36.29
C LYS A 562 17.25 -18.84 35.75
N ASP A 563 17.18 -18.60 34.43
CA ASP A 563 17.58 -17.35 33.78
C ASP A 563 16.35 -16.55 33.28
N LYS A 564 15.67 -15.86 34.21
CA LYS A 564 14.38 -15.17 34.01
C LYS A 564 14.38 -13.93 33.09
N LYS A 565 15.35 -13.78 32.19
CA LYS A 565 15.53 -12.55 31.39
C LYS A 565 14.85 -12.56 30.02
N ARG A 566 14.18 -13.65 29.61
CA ARG A 566 13.73 -13.83 28.22
C ARG A 566 12.24 -13.59 28.00
N PRO A 567 11.82 -13.09 26.82
CA PRO A 567 10.41 -12.94 26.48
C PRO A 567 9.72 -14.31 26.31
N ILE A 568 8.55 -14.47 26.94
CA ILE A 568 7.68 -15.67 26.88
C ILE A 568 7.43 -16.13 25.43
N LYS A 569 7.24 -15.19 24.50
CA LYS A 569 6.96 -15.49 23.09
C LYS A 569 8.07 -16.29 22.42
N ILE A 570 9.34 -16.03 22.77
CA ILE A 570 10.49 -16.74 22.22
C ILE A 570 10.58 -18.16 22.80
N GLU A 571 10.34 -18.33 24.09
CA GLU A 571 10.30 -19.64 24.74
C GLU A 571 9.24 -20.54 24.08
N GLN A 572 8.05 -20.00 23.80
CA GLN A 572 7.00 -20.71 23.07
C GLN A 572 7.44 -21.14 21.65
N GLN A 573 8.14 -20.28 20.91
CA GLN A 573 8.65 -20.67 19.58
C GLN A 573 9.74 -21.74 19.67
N CYS A 574 10.61 -21.65 20.68
CA CYS A 574 11.60 -22.69 20.96
C CYS A 574 10.94 -24.04 21.23
N LEU A 575 9.93 -24.09 22.08
CA LEU A 575 9.18 -25.31 22.37
C LEU A 575 8.44 -25.85 21.13
N LYS A 576 7.81 -24.97 20.34
CA LYS A 576 7.20 -25.35 19.07
C LYS A 576 8.21 -25.99 18.11
N LEU A 577 9.41 -25.42 18.00
CA LEU A 577 10.49 -25.99 17.19
C LEU A 577 10.92 -27.36 17.70
N LEU A 578 11.13 -27.53 19.01
CA LEU A 578 11.49 -28.83 19.58
C LEU A 578 10.39 -29.87 19.38
N LEU A 579 9.12 -29.49 19.53
CA LEU A 579 7.98 -30.36 19.30
C LEU A 579 7.94 -30.86 17.85
N VAL A 580 8.09 -29.96 16.87
CA VAL A 580 8.14 -30.32 15.44
C VAL A 580 9.39 -31.13 15.12
N LEU A 581 10.56 -30.78 15.66
CA LEU A 581 11.78 -31.51 15.36
C LEU A 581 11.74 -32.94 15.93
N THR A 582 11.19 -33.11 17.13
CA THR A 582 11.08 -34.43 17.81
C THR A 582 9.97 -35.31 17.25
N SER A 583 9.09 -34.81 16.37
CA SER A 583 8.21 -35.71 15.60
C SER A 583 8.98 -36.54 14.57
N TYR A 584 10.24 -36.19 14.29
CA TYR A 584 11.13 -36.92 13.40
C TYR A 584 12.25 -37.65 14.16
N ASN A 585 12.70 -38.78 13.62
CA ASN A 585 13.75 -39.60 14.22
C ASN A 585 15.07 -38.83 14.44
N ASP A 586 15.41 -37.90 13.53
CA ASP A 586 16.59 -37.03 13.64
C ASP A 586 16.58 -36.24 14.95
N GLY A 587 15.45 -35.61 15.28
CA GLY A 587 15.27 -34.84 16.51
C GLY A 587 15.26 -35.71 17.75
N GLN A 588 14.54 -36.83 17.70
CA GLN A 588 14.48 -37.77 18.81
C GLN A 588 15.87 -38.27 19.22
N THR A 589 16.71 -38.59 18.24
CA THR A 589 18.05 -39.17 18.47
C THR A 589 19.05 -38.16 19.03
N HIS A 590 18.92 -36.88 18.67
CA HIS A 590 19.95 -35.87 18.96
C HIS A 590 19.62 -34.97 20.15
N LEU A 591 18.33 -34.73 20.47
CA LEU A 591 17.99 -33.79 21.54
C LEU A 591 18.53 -34.24 22.91
N LEU A 592 18.45 -35.54 23.23
CA LEU A 592 18.99 -36.08 24.49
C LEU A 592 20.52 -36.14 24.56
N LYS A 593 21.22 -35.87 23.45
CA LYS A 593 22.69 -35.73 23.45
C LYS A 593 23.13 -34.32 23.86
N VAL A 594 22.20 -33.37 23.96
CA VAL A 594 22.46 -32.01 24.41
C VAL A 594 22.47 -31.99 25.94
N ASP A 595 23.49 -31.39 26.52
CA ASP A 595 23.66 -31.30 27.97
C ASP A 595 22.42 -30.68 28.63
N TYR A 596 21.97 -31.31 29.72
CA TYR A 596 20.82 -30.89 30.54
C TYR A 596 19.47 -30.81 29.82
N ALA A 597 19.35 -31.35 28.60
CA ALA A 597 18.11 -31.24 27.84
C ALA A 597 16.93 -31.95 28.53
N LEU A 598 17.18 -33.15 29.06
CA LEU A 598 16.17 -33.91 29.79
C LEU A 598 15.74 -33.20 31.08
N ASP A 599 16.70 -32.72 31.87
CA ASP A 599 16.44 -31.99 33.11
C ASP A 599 15.64 -30.72 32.85
N THR A 600 16.01 -29.95 31.82
CA THR A 600 15.33 -28.71 31.43
C THR A 600 13.87 -28.98 31.04
N LEU A 601 13.61 -30.03 30.24
CA LEU A 601 12.25 -30.39 29.86
C LEU A 601 11.42 -30.84 31.07
N VAL A 602 12.01 -31.62 31.98
CA VAL A 602 11.32 -32.03 33.21
C VAL A 602 11.02 -30.83 34.11
N ASP A 603 11.93 -29.86 34.24
CA ASP A 603 11.69 -28.64 35.01
C ASP A 603 10.52 -27.82 34.44
N LEU A 604 10.36 -27.79 33.10
CA LEU A 604 9.23 -27.13 32.44
C LEU A 604 7.87 -27.76 32.76
N LEU A 605 7.83 -29.00 33.24
CA LEU A 605 6.59 -29.64 33.70
C LEU A 605 5.96 -28.93 34.90
N LYS A 606 6.76 -28.16 35.66
CA LYS A 606 6.32 -27.36 36.82
C LYS A 606 5.90 -25.94 36.42
N SER A 607 5.87 -25.64 35.13
CA SER A 607 5.60 -24.30 34.58
C SER A 607 4.34 -24.30 33.71
N ASN A 608 4.02 -23.13 33.14
CA ASN A 608 2.91 -23.00 32.18
C ASN A 608 3.15 -23.76 30.86
N TYR A 609 4.34 -24.32 30.66
CA TYR A 609 4.74 -25.08 29.47
C TYR A 609 4.58 -26.60 29.60
N ILE A 610 3.85 -27.06 30.61
CA ILE A 610 3.61 -28.49 30.88
C ILE A 610 3.17 -29.28 29.65
N ASN A 611 2.23 -28.75 28.87
CA ASN A 611 1.67 -29.44 27.70
C ASN A 611 2.71 -29.67 26.61
N ASP A 612 3.44 -28.61 26.23
CA ASP A 612 4.47 -28.70 25.18
C ASP A 612 5.63 -29.59 25.61
N SER A 613 6.07 -29.45 26.87
CA SER A 613 7.16 -30.28 27.41
C SER A 613 6.79 -31.76 27.46
N LEU A 614 5.59 -32.11 27.93
CA LEU A 614 5.11 -33.50 27.93
C LEU A 614 5.05 -34.08 26.51
N ALA A 615 4.55 -33.31 25.55
CA ALA A 615 4.48 -33.77 24.16
C ALA A 615 5.88 -34.01 23.56
N ILE A 616 6.86 -33.15 23.88
CA ILE A 616 8.27 -33.33 23.49
C ILE A 616 8.85 -34.58 24.17
N LEU A 617 8.69 -34.72 25.48
CA LEU A 617 9.18 -35.90 26.23
C LEU A 617 8.58 -37.19 25.69
N ARG A 618 7.27 -37.22 25.43
CA ARG A 618 6.58 -38.34 24.77
C ARG A 618 7.23 -38.68 23.42
N ASN A 619 7.50 -37.66 22.59
CA ASN A 619 8.18 -37.88 21.31
C ASN A 619 9.56 -38.54 21.49
N LEU A 620 10.35 -38.11 22.47
CA LEU A 620 11.66 -38.69 22.76
C LEU A 620 11.57 -40.15 23.22
N CYS A 621 10.51 -40.50 23.95
CA CYS A 621 10.26 -41.85 24.45
C CYS A 621 9.94 -42.87 23.33
N PHE A 622 9.48 -42.42 22.15
CA PHE A 622 9.21 -43.31 21.02
C PHE A 622 10.48 -43.86 20.37
N ASN A 623 11.63 -43.22 20.57
CA ASN A 623 12.89 -43.73 20.06
C ASN A 623 13.52 -44.72 21.04
N GLY A 624 13.62 -45.99 20.63
CA GLY A 624 14.19 -47.06 21.45
C GLY A 624 15.63 -46.82 21.90
N GLN A 625 16.43 -46.01 21.19
CA GLN A 625 17.80 -45.66 21.58
C GLN A 625 17.84 -44.77 22.83
N ASN A 626 16.81 -43.94 23.02
CA ASN A 626 16.70 -43.03 24.16
C ASN A 626 16.31 -43.74 25.46
N ARG A 627 15.74 -44.95 25.34
CA ARG A 627 15.18 -45.69 26.47
C ARG A 627 16.14 -45.83 27.64
N VAL A 628 17.42 -46.15 27.37
CA VAL A 628 18.42 -46.35 28.42
C VAL A 628 18.68 -45.05 29.19
N ILE A 629 18.80 -43.93 28.49
CA ILE A 629 19.03 -42.61 29.07
C ILE A 629 17.83 -42.20 29.93
N ILE A 630 16.62 -42.35 29.39
CA ILE A 630 15.37 -41.97 30.07
C ILE A 630 15.16 -42.79 31.34
N LEU A 631 15.32 -44.12 31.25
CA LEU A 631 15.15 -45.00 32.40
C LEU A 631 16.24 -44.80 33.46
N SER A 632 17.44 -44.37 33.08
CA SER A 632 18.52 -44.10 34.04
C SER A 632 18.42 -42.71 34.68
N SER A 633 17.44 -41.89 34.29
CA SER A 633 17.25 -40.54 34.81
C SER A 633 16.22 -40.53 35.93
N ASP A 634 16.71 -40.40 37.17
CA ASP A 634 15.84 -40.22 38.34
C ASP A 634 14.99 -38.95 38.21
N VAL A 635 15.54 -37.88 37.60
CA VAL A 635 14.84 -36.61 37.36
C VAL A 635 13.59 -36.83 36.50
N PHE A 636 13.70 -37.58 35.39
CA PHE A 636 12.54 -37.88 34.55
C PHE A 636 11.49 -38.71 35.28
N LEU A 637 11.91 -39.80 35.94
CA LEU A 637 10.97 -40.72 36.60
C LEU A 637 10.26 -40.05 37.79
N ASP A 638 10.99 -39.27 38.58
CA ASP A 638 10.43 -38.48 39.67
C ASP A 638 9.49 -37.38 39.15
N GLY A 639 9.86 -36.71 38.05
CA GLY A 639 9.01 -35.69 37.41
C GLY A 639 7.66 -36.24 36.94
N ILE A 640 7.66 -37.39 36.25
CA ILE A 640 6.43 -38.06 35.81
C ILE A 640 5.60 -38.56 37.00
N LYS A 641 6.25 -39.15 38.00
CA LYS A 641 5.58 -39.62 39.22
C LYS A 641 4.91 -38.45 39.96
N THR A 642 5.63 -37.36 40.17
CA THR A 642 5.11 -36.16 40.82
C THR A 642 3.90 -35.59 40.09
N LEU A 643 3.94 -35.54 38.75
CA LEU A 643 2.79 -35.12 37.95
C LEU A 643 1.56 -36.01 38.17
N LEU A 644 1.73 -37.33 38.13
CA LEU A 644 0.65 -38.30 38.37
C LEU A 644 0.11 -38.20 39.80
N GLU A 645 0.95 -37.89 40.79
CA GLU A 645 0.56 -37.71 42.20
C GLU A 645 -0.27 -36.44 42.43
N THR A 646 0.06 -35.33 41.75
CA THR A 646 -0.67 -34.07 41.92
C THR A 646 -2.10 -34.10 41.41
N GLY A 647 -2.46 -35.02 40.50
CA GLY A 647 -3.83 -35.28 40.05
C GLY A 647 -4.51 -34.18 39.22
N ASN A 648 -3.92 -32.99 39.08
CA ASN A 648 -4.46 -31.86 38.33
C ASN A 648 -4.03 -31.87 36.85
N LEU A 649 -4.24 -33.00 36.16
CA LEU A 649 -3.81 -33.20 34.77
C LEU A 649 -4.97 -33.08 33.80
N THR A 650 -4.72 -32.50 32.62
CA THR A 650 -5.70 -32.51 31.54
C THR A 650 -5.76 -33.89 30.87
N ASN A 651 -6.86 -34.17 30.16
CA ASN A 651 -6.99 -35.41 29.36
C ASN A 651 -5.79 -35.60 28.39
N GLN A 652 -5.29 -34.52 27.79
CA GLN A 652 -4.13 -34.59 26.90
C GLN A 652 -2.84 -34.95 27.65
N ASN A 653 -2.65 -34.46 28.88
CA ASN A 653 -1.47 -34.83 29.69
C ASN A 653 -1.48 -36.32 30.06
N TYR A 654 -2.63 -36.85 30.48
CA TYR A 654 -2.78 -38.28 30.73
C TYR A 654 -2.46 -39.10 29.48
N LYS A 655 -2.96 -38.68 28.31
CA LYS A 655 -2.66 -39.33 27.03
C LYS A 655 -1.16 -39.33 26.74
N ASP A 656 -0.50 -38.19 26.84
CA ASP A 656 0.93 -38.06 26.52
C ASP A 656 1.83 -38.84 27.48
N ILE A 657 1.54 -38.81 28.79
CA ILE A 657 2.25 -39.62 29.79
C ILE A 657 2.05 -41.11 29.50
N SER A 658 0.81 -41.54 29.25
CA SER A 658 0.52 -42.95 28.96
C SER A 658 1.27 -43.44 27.72
N LEU A 659 1.25 -42.67 26.64
CA LEU A 659 1.96 -43.00 25.40
C LEU A 659 3.48 -43.07 25.61
N ALA A 660 4.04 -42.14 26.40
CA ALA A 660 5.48 -42.14 26.73
C ALA A 660 5.87 -43.38 27.52
N ILE A 661 5.10 -43.73 28.56
CA ILE A 661 5.35 -44.90 29.39
C ILE A 661 5.15 -46.19 28.59
N TRP A 662 4.10 -46.24 27.77
CA TRP A 662 3.83 -47.35 26.86
C TRP A 662 5.00 -47.58 25.90
N SER A 663 5.54 -46.54 25.26
CA SER A 663 6.63 -46.69 24.29
C SER A 663 7.94 -47.14 24.93
N ILE A 664 8.20 -46.72 26.18
CA ILE A 664 9.34 -47.17 26.98
C ILE A 664 9.18 -48.65 27.36
N ALA A 665 8.00 -49.03 27.85
CA ALA A 665 7.73 -50.35 28.44
C ALA A 665 7.50 -51.46 27.39
N CYS A 666 6.92 -51.09 26.25
CA CYS A 666 6.53 -52.05 25.21
C CYS A 666 7.74 -52.86 24.74
N ASN A 667 7.57 -54.19 24.71
CA ASN A 667 8.60 -55.17 24.33
C ASN A 667 9.91 -55.09 25.13
N ASN A 668 9.89 -54.57 26.37
CA ASN A 668 11.10 -54.48 27.20
C ASN A 668 10.82 -54.83 28.68
N GLN A 669 11.23 -56.02 29.11
CA GLN A 669 11.00 -56.49 30.49
C GLN A 669 11.75 -55.67 31.54
N LYS A 670 12.99 -55.25 31.25
CA LYS A 670 13.79 -54.45 32.18
C LYS A 670 13.13 -53.09 32.43
N ALA A 671 12.62 -52.46 31.38
CA ALA A 671 11.86 -51.20 31.47
C ALA A 671 10.59 -51.36 32.32
N ARG A 672 9.79 -52.41 32.06
CA ARG A 672 8.58 -52.71 32.85
C ARG A 672 8.87 -52.88 34.33
N LEU A 673 9.94 -53.60 34.69
CA LEU A 673 10.33 -53.80 36.09
C LEU A 673 10.78 -52.49 36.74
N GLN A 674 11.54 -51.66 36.03
CA GLN A 674 12.02 -50.39 36.58
C GLN A 674 10.88 -49.39 36.78
N LEU A 675 9.94 -49.28 35.84
CA LEU A 675 8.76 -48.43 35.97
C LEU A 675 7.86 -48.87 37.13
N ARG A 676 7.71 -50.19 37.35
CA ARG A 676 7.04 -50.75 38.54
C ARG A 676 7.79 -50.48 39.84
N HIS A 677 9.12 -50.54 39.82
CA HIS A 677 9.94 -50.20 40.99
C HIS A 677 9.72 -48.74 41.43
N TRP A 678 9.53 -47.83 40.47
CA TRP A 678 9.15 -46.44 40.71
C TRP A 678 7.67 -46.25 41.12
N GLY A 679 6.86 -47.31 41.08
CA GLY A 679 5.45 -47.30 41.48
C GLY A 679 4.51 -46.64 40.47
N ILE A 680 4.95 -46.43 39.22
CA ILE A 680 4.16 -45.76 38.17
C ILE A 680 2.91 -46.57 37.80
N ASP A 681 2.98 -47.90 37.87
CA ASP A 681 1.87 -48.83 37.60
C ASP A 681 0.66 -48.62 38.51
N ARG A 682 0.89 -48.28 39.79
CA ARG A 682 -0.17 -48.01 40.77
C ARG A 682 -1.01 -46.78 40.43
N TYR A 683 -0.43 -45.80 39.74
CA TYR A 683 -1.16 -44.61 39.32
C TYR A 683 -2.08 -44.90 38.14
N PHE A 684 -1.67 -45.77 37.21
CA PHE A 684 -2.54 -46.20 36.12
C PHE A 684 -3.67 -47.12 36.58
N GLU A 685 -3.44 -47.95 37.61
CA GLU A 685 -4.50 -48.73 38.28
C GLU A 685 -5.58 -47.86 38.90
N LYS A 686 -5.20 -46.73 39.51
CA LYS A 686 -6.16 -45.77 40.09
C LYS A 686 -6.81 -44.88 39.03
N SER A 687 -6.11 -44.64 37.92
CA SER A 687 -6.56 -43.71 36.87
C SER A 687 -7.55 -44.33 35.89
N SER A 688 -7.69 -45.67 35.85
CA SER A 688 -8.73 -46.34 35.08
C SER A 688 -10.16 -46.04 35.56
N ASP A 689 -10.30 -45.50 36.78
CA ASP A 689 -11.56 -45.13 37.41
C ASP A 689 -11.90 -43.63 37.29
N LEU A 690 -11.05 -42.83 36.61
CA LEU A 690 -11.24 -41.39 36.47
C LEU A 690 -12.25 -41.04 35.36
N LEU A 691 -13.41 -40.51 35.75
CA LEU A 691 -14.48 -39.98 34.87
C LEU A 691 -14.07 -38.78 33.98
N LEU A 692 -12.87 -38.25 34.15
CA LEU A 692 -12.37 -37.03 33.48
C LEU A 692 -11.77 -37.28 32.09
N CYS A 693 -11.45 -38.52 31.74
CA CYS A 693 -10.77 -38.88 30.50
C CYS A 693 -11.77 -39.31 29.41
N ASN A 694 -11.48 -38.99 28.15
CA ASN A 694 -12.29 -39.48 27.03
C ASN A 694 -12.00 -40.98 26.75
N ASN A 695 -12.92 -41.64 26.03
CA ASN A 695 -12.81 -43.08 25.75
C ASN A 695 -11.47 -43.49 25.10
N GLU A 696 -10.93 -42.66 24.21
CA GLU A 696 -9.63 -42.93 23.58
C GLU A 696 -8.48 -42.94 24.60
N THR A 697 -8.43 -41.94 25.49
CA THR A 697 -7.38 -41.80 26.49
C THR A 697 -7.47 -42.91 27.54
N LEU A 698 -8.68 -43.26 27.97
CA LEU A 698 -8.92 -44.40 28.86
C LEU A 698 -8.43 -45.71 28.25
N ASN A 699 -8.66 -45.93 26.95
CA ASN A 699 -8.14 -47.11 26.27
C ASN A 699 -6.61 -47.15 26.27
N ILE A 700 -5.95 -46.03 26.00
CA ILE A 700 -4.48 -45.92 26.03
C ILE A 700 -3.94 -46.18 27.45
N ILE A 701 -4.56 -45.60 28.47
CA ILE A 701 -4.22 -45.83 29.89
C ILE A 701 -4.33 -47.32 30.22
N ASN A 702 -5.46 -47.95 29.87
CA ASN A 702 -5.69 -49.37 30.13
C ASN A 702 -4.68 -50.26 29.42
N CYS A 703 -4.37 -50.00 28.15
CA CYS A 703 -3.33 -50.73 27.42
C CYS A 703 -1.94 -50.56 28.06
N THR A 704 -1.61 -49.34 28.49
CA THR A 704 -0.34 -49.04 29.17
C THR A 704 -0.24 -49.82 30.47
N TYR A 705 -1.31 -49.82 31.26
CA TYR A 705 -1.37 -50.56 32.52
C TYR A 705 -1.19 -52.07 32.34
N GLN A 706 -1.87 -52.66 31.36
CA GLN A 706 -1.73 -54.10 31.06
C GLN A 706 -0.29 -54.48 30.68
N ILE A 707 0.39 -53.62 29.93
CA ILE A 707 1.81 -53.83 29.58
C ILE A 707 2.69 -53.74 30.82
N LEU A 708 2.44 -52.81 31.74
CA LEU A 708 3.23 -52.72 32.98
C LEU A 708 3.03 -53.94 33.90
N LYS A 709 1.83 -54.54 33.90
CA LYS A 709 1.51 -55.76 34.68
C LYS A 709 2.12 -57.03 34.08
N SER A 710 2.11 -57.16 32.75
CA SER A 710 2.76 -58.26 32.02
C SER A 710 4.27 -58.32 32.28
#